data_AF-A0A661CUX5-F1
#
_entry.id   AF-A0A661CUX5-F1
#
_cell.length_a   1.000
_cell.length_b   1.000
_cell.length_c   1.000
_cell.angle_alpha   90.00
_cell.angle_beta   90.00
_cell.angle_gamma   90.00
#
_symmetry.space_group_name_H-M   'P 1'
#
loop_
_entity.id
_entity.type
_entity.pdbx_description
1 polymer ?
#
loop_
_entity_poly.entity_id
_entity_poly.type
_entity_poly.pdbx_seq_one_letter_code
_entity_poly.pdbx_strand_id
1 'polypeptide(L)'
;MAHKKPRKSYPKRRSPNIKGRICLHCKKAISPRKNEKTKYCTVQCKTRAAQIRMADRARSDREIANSDLSGSRQGPLFDKLDTNGTLQRMLDKTITAKEVAVLEQVTAATVSRTYQAWLIVEAQRREAIRWRMEPEVAAMFPVHLFTELQSVGLDSEGSEEFEVLMFRLEFSFWQFEHRYFTIGSRQDTFEIFPFHVESVREFIIAQVFATRVLILTPPRHGKSEMVLRFVAWLIIMFPNIQVLWVAANLPLAKSMTTKLKGVFESSKLLITETLPPGKKYGDKGAPTWTASEFTLYTRTDHTLKSATFTAIGSSSTVAGRDADFIGVDDLEERKTVNTVEQRQKSKEKHSEIMERQESHTGVVTIASRQHPDDIPNTLMQLEDDDAWRVLSFPAHDPDCTLDDDVVEGHDENGCVLMPTIRPYAWLLRMQRETEALGLPGRFELRYLQKAIPVDGMIFDIQLIRERCLDRSRIIGEIDLNTNYRLIAGMDPAPRGYQAAVLYAWTPQVTYLIDIETTRGKGQLGPIQLFADWYHKYGLTHWVYEDNMAKQDFFTRPDLIAVKDKYSLTIEKHTTGNNKRDPEMGISSMAPWYHSGQFVLPYGNAESVRKVKMLLSQLQLWTTDGLQKGATVTDIKMASWFPFVRRLQKWDRNEKAVKLELVSDQSYPGLDGNAPAWGFTDYGTYGGR
;
A
#
# COMPACT_ATOMS: atom_id res chain seq x y z
N MET A 1 35.25 -47.73 62.44
CA MET A 1 35.88 -47.71 61.10
C MET A 1 34.88 -48.30 60.09
N ALA A 2 34.38 -47.49 59.18
CA ALA A 2 33.12 -47.73 58.46
C ALA A 2 33.26 -48.66 57.23
N HIS A 3 32.51 -49.77 57.27
CA HIS A 3 31.66 -50.37 56.22
C HIS A 3 32.01 -50.20 54.72
N LYS A 4 32.15 -51.29 53.94
CA LYS A 4 31.07 -52.07 53.27
C LYS A 4 31.58 -52.91 52.06
N LYS A 5 31.12 -54.17 52.04
CA LYS A 5 30.93 -55.23 51.01
C LYS A 5 31.27 -54.98 49.50
N PRO A 6 31.70 -56.03 48.77
CA PRO A 6 31.96 -55.96 47.32
C PRO A 6 30.66 -56.09 46.50
N ARG A 7 30.55 -55.34 45.39
CA ARG A 7 29.43 -55.41 44.44
C ARG A 7 29.88 -55.85 43.04
N LYS A 8 29.37 -57.03 42.65
CA LYS A 8 28.70 -57.43 41.40
C LYS A 8 29.20 -56.87 40.06
N SER A 9 29.56 -57.82 39.20
CA SER A 9 29.67 -57.68 37.74
C SER A 9 28.34 -57.27 37.08
N TYR A 10 28.42 -56.42 36.07
CA TYR A 10 27.34 -56.12 35.12
C TYR A 10 27.87 -56.21 33.68
N PRO A 11 27.01 -56.60 32.72
CA PRO A 11 27.42 -57.01 31.38
C PRO A 11 27.72 -55.81 30.49
N LYS A 12 28.69 -55.96 29.58
CA LYS A 12 28.99 -54.98 28.52
C LYS A 12 27.76 -54.85 27.60
N ARG A 13 26.96 -53.80 27.79
CA ARG A 13 25.94 -53.37 26.84
C ARG A 13 26.62 -53.07 25.50
N ARG A 14 26.19 -53.76 24.45
CA ARG A 14 26.47 -53.38 23.05
C ARG A 14 25.83 -52.02 22.81
N SER A 15 26.65 -51.01 22.51
CA SER A 15 26.16 -49.69 22.13
C SER A 15 25.61 -49.70 20.69
N PRO A 16 24.65 -48.80 20.39
CA PRO A 16 23.81 -48.86 19.19
C PRO A 16 24.57 -48.47 17.92
N ASN A 17 23.98 -48.86 16.79
CA ASN A 17 24.45 -48.64 15.43
C ASN A 17 24.61 -47.13 15.11
N ILE A 18 25.80 -46.57 15.35
CA ILE A 18 26.15 -45.18 14.98
C ILE A 18 26.40 -45.16 13.47
N LYS A 19 25.51 -44.52 12.70
CA LYS A 19 25.74 -44.18 11.28
C LYS A 19 27.16 -43.62 11.13
N GLY A 20 27.98 -44.32 10.34
CA GLY A 20 29.42 -44.04 10.24
C GLY A 20 29.67 -42.61 9.81
N ARG A 21 30.14 -41.75 10.74
CA ARG A 21 30.58 -40.40 10.41
C ARG A 21 31.74 -40.48 9.43
N ILE A 22 31.68 -39.71 8.34
CA ILE A 22 32.66 -39.82 7.26
C ILE A 22 33.54 -38.56 7.23
N CYS A 23 34.84 -38.74 7.04
CA CYS A 23 35.81 -37.66 6.89
C CYS A 23 35.46 -36.79 5.68
N LEU A 24 35.33 -35.47 5.89
CA LEU A 24 34.97 -34.55 4.81
C LEU A 24 36.03 -34.46 3.69
N HIS A 25 37.27 -34.86 3.97
CA HIS A 25 38.37 -34.87 2.99
C HIS A 25 38.50 -36.20 2.24
N CYS A 26 38.82 -37.29 2.95
CA CYS A 26 39.16 -38.58 2.32
C CYS A 26 37.99 -39.58 2.25
N LYS A 27 36.80 -39.17 2.71
CA LYS A 27 35.57 -39.98 2.74
C LYS A 27 35.70 -41.34 3.48
N LYS A 28 36.71 -41.50 4.34
CA LYS A 28 36.84 -42.67 5.25
C LYS A 28 36.05 -42.47 6.54
N ALA A 29 35.61 -43.56 7.15
CA ALA A 29 34.91 -43.54 8.44
C ALA A 29 35.79 -42.93 9.54
N ILE A 30 35.20 -42.03 10.34
CA ILE A 30 35.82 -41.40 11.50
C ILE A 30 35.62 -42.32 12.70
N SER A 31 36.70 -42.57 13.43
CA SER A 31 36.67 -43.43 14.61
C SER A 31 35.59 -42.97 15.61
N PRO A 32 34.75 -43.89 16.12
CA PRO A 32 33.73 -43.59 17.12
C PRO A 32 34.30 -43.00 18.42
N ARG A 33 35.61 -43.20 18.70
CA ARG A 33 36.30 -42.67 19.87
C ARG A 33 36.62 -41.17 19.78
N LYS A 34 36.47 -40.54 18.60
CA LYS A 34 36.72 -39.11 18.42
C LYS A 34 35.47 -38.30 18.71
N ASN A 35 35.67 -37.10 19.28
CA ASN A 35 34.60 -36.14 19.60
C ASN A 35 33.60 -36.02 18.44
N GLU A 36 32.31 -35.95 18.77
CA GLU A 36 31.21 -35.90 17.82
C GLU A 36 31.34 -34.77 16.78
N LYS A 37 31.91 -33.62 17.18
CA LYS A 37 32.18 -32.46 16.32
C LYS A 37 33.37 -32.64 15.36
N THR A 38 34.06 -33.77 15.43
CA THR A 38 35.25 -34.05 14.59
C THR A 38 34.84 -34.30 13.14
N LYS A 39 35.18 -33.36 12.26
CA LYS A 39 34.84 -33.40 10.82
C LYS A 39 35.87 -34.14 9.94
N TYR A 40 37.05 -34.47 10.48
CA TYR A 40 38.16 -35.06 9.74
C TYR A 40 38.79 -36.24 10.49
N CYS A 41 39.13 -37.33 9.79
CA CYS A 41 39.66 -38.54 10.43
C CYS A 41 41.07 -38.36 11.02
N THR A 42 41.89 -37.46 10.48
CA THR A 42 43.26 -37.16 10.94
C THR A 42 43.58 -35.67 10.84
N VAL A 43 44.59 -35.21 11.57
CA VAL A 43 45.11 -33.83 11.46
C VAL A 43 45.58 -33.54 10.04
N GLN A 44 46.28 -34.49 9.40
CA GLN A 44 46.68 -34.39 8.00
C GLN A 44 45.49 -34.19 7.04
N CYS A 45 44.36 -34.87 7.25
CA CYS A 45 43.16 -34.66 6.42
C CYS A 45 42.56 -33.26 6.62
N LYS A 46 42.59 -32.73 7.84
CA LYS A 46 42.18 -31.35 8.12
C LYS A 46 43.09 -30.35 7.41
N THR A 47 44.40 -30.56 7.48
CA THR A 47 45.40 -29.68 6.83
C THR A 47 45.29 -29.72 5.31
N ARG A 48 45.16 -30.92 4.70
CA ARG A 48 44.97 -31.05 3.25
C ARG A 48 43.66 -30.43 2.76
N ALA A 49 42.56 -30.60 3.50
CA ALA A 49 41.30 -29.93 3.17
C ALA A 49 41.40 -28.40 3.27
N ALA A 50 42.16 -27.89 4.24
CA ALA A 50 42.43 -26.45 4.35
C ALA A 50 43.31 -25.95 3.18
N GLN A 51 44.34 -26.71 2.79
CA GLN A 51 45.19 -26.39 1.64
C GLN A 51 44.42 -26.41 0.32
N ILE A 52 43.53 -27.39 0.11
CA ILE A 52 42.65 -27.43 -1.07
C ILE A 52 41.72 -26.23 -1.08
N ARG A 53 41.08 -25.89 0.04
CA ARG A 53 40.25 -24.67 0.13
C ARG A 53 41.03 -23.38 -0.10
N MET A 54 42.26 -23.30 0.39
CA MET A 54 43.14 -22.16 0.13
C MET A 54 43.58 -22.12 -1.33
N ALA A 55 43.81 -23.27 -1.97
CA ALA A 55 44.13 -23.36 -3.40
C ALA A 55 42.92 -23.04 -4.28
N ASP A 56 41.73 -23.50 -3.93
CA ASP A 56 40.47 -23.19 -4.61
C ASP A 56 40.12 -21.71 -4.44
N ARG A 57 40.32 -21.14 -3.26
CA ARG A 57 40.16 -19.71 -3.00
C ARG A 57 41.20 -18.91 -3.77
N ALA A 58 42.47 -19.31 -3.77
CA ALA A 58 43.51 -18.66 -4.56
C ALA A 58 43.31 -18.83 -6.08
N ARG A 59 42.67 -19.91 -6.52
CA ARG A 59 42.28 -20.15 -7.92
C ARG A 59 41.09 -19.29 -8.31
N SER A 60 40.06 -19.21 -7.47
CA SER A 60 38.94 -18.29 -7.61
C SER A 60 39.41 -16.84 -7.60
N ASP A 61 40.29 -16.46 -6.66
CA ASP A 61 40.89 -15.14 -6.56
C ASP A 61 41.80 -14.84 -7.77
N ARG A 62 42.48 -15.84 -8.34
CA ARG A 62 43.23 -15.72 -9.61
C ARG A 62 42.33 -15.64 -10.84
N GLU A 63 41.20 -16.33 -10.86
CA GLU A 63 40.20 -16.25 -11.94
C GLU A 63 39.49 -14.90 -11.91
N ILE A 64 39.18 -14.37 -10.71
CA ILE A 64 38.68 -13.01 -10.48
C ILE A 64 39.75 -11.98 -10.89
N ALA A 65 40.99 -12.13 -10.40
CA ALA A 65 42.10 -11.25 -10.79
C ALA A 65 42.40 -11.30 -12.29
N ASN A 66 42.30 -12.45 -12.96
CA ASN A 66 42.47 -12.56 -14.41
C ASN A 66 41.32 -11.91 -15.19
N SER A 67 40.09 -11.91 -14.65
CA SER A 67 38.96 -11.18 -15.25
C SER A 67 39.10 -9.65 -15.06
N ASP A 68 39.61 -9.19 -13.91
CA ASP A 68 39.87 -7.76 -13.62
C ASP A 68 41.16 -7.22 -14.28
N LEU A 69 42.13 -8.09 -14.61
CA LEU A 69 43.36 -7.72 -15.33
C LEU A 69 43.12 -7.36 -16.81
N SER A 70 41.93 -7.59 -17.35
CA SER A 70 41.55 -7.17 -18.71
C SER A 70 41.39 -5.65 -18.82
N GLY A 71 40.83 -5.00 -17.80
CA GLY A 71 40.61 -3.55 -17.76
C GLY A 71 41.91 -2.74 -17.62
N SER A 72 42.94 -3.28 -16.96
CA SER A 72 44.23 -2.57 -16.78
C SER A 72 45.12 -2.56 -18.03
N ARG A 73 44.71 -3.23 -19.12
CA ARG A 73 45.54 -3.46 -20.34
C ARG A 73 44.94 -2.84 -21.60
N GLN A 74 43.72 -2.30 -21.51
CA GLN A 74 43.04 -1.52 -22.55
C GLN A 74 43.28 -0.03 -22.33
N GLY A 75 44.53 0.42 -22.57
CA GLY A 75 44.94 1.82 -22.46
C GLY A 75 45.02 2.55 -23.81
N PRO A 76 45.51 3.80 -23.85
CA PRO A 76 45.62 4.58 -25.08
C PRO A 76 46.36 3.88 -26.23
N LEU A 77 47.39 3.09 -25.89
CA LEU A 77 48.13 2.28 -26.87
C LEU A 77 47.27 1.16 -27.46
N PHE A 78 46.41 0.52 -26.65
CA PHE A 78 45.47 -0.49 -27.14
C PHE A 78 44.51 0.13 -28.14
N ASP A 79 43.86 1.23 -27.76
CA ASP A 79 42.88 1.92 -28.60
C ASP A 79 43.51 2.36 -29.92
N LYS A 80 44.74 2.92 -29.88
CA LYS A 80 45.49 3.32 -31.08
C LYS A 80 45.80 2.14 -32.00
N LEU A 81 46.32 1.04 -31.45
CA LEU A 81 46.75 -0.13 -32.22
C LEU A 81 45.59 -0.99 -32.75
N ASP A 82 44.43 -0.98 -32.09
CA ASP A 82 43.20 -1.61 -32.57
C ASP A 82 42.61 -0.77 -33.72
N THR A 83 42.50 0.55 -33.54
CA THR A 83 41.91 1.48 -34.52
C THR A 83 42.70 1.53 -35.84
N ASN A 84 44.03 1.48 -35.78
CA ASN A 84 44.87 1.50 -36.99
C ASN A 84 45.10 0.11 -37.61
N GLY A 85 44.45 -0.94 -37.09
CA GLY A 85 44.54 -2.31 -37.60
C GLY A 85 45.88 -3.01 -37.32
N THR A 86 46.77 -2.44 -36.51
CA THR A 86 48.10 -3.03 -36.25
C THR A 86 47.99 -4.35 -35.49
N LEU A 87 47.04 -4.50 -34.57
CA LEU A 87 46.84 -5.75 -33.82
C LEU A 87 46.33 -6.88 -34.72
N GLN A 88 45.47 -6.56 -35.69
CA GLN A 88 45.05 -7.50 -36.72
C GLN A 88 46.23 -7.92 -37.60
N ARG A 89 47.08 -6.98 -38.01
CA ARG A 89 48.31 -7.27 -38.76
C ARG A 89 49.29 -8.17 -37.99
N MET A 90 49.33 -8.06 -36.67
CA MET A 90 50.10 -8.97 -35.81
C MET A 90 49.51 -10.38 -35.79
N LEU A 91 48.18 -10.52 -35.83
CA LEU A 91 47.50 -11.82 -35.96
C LEU A 91 47.80 -12.47 -37.31
N ASP A 92 47.77 -11.69 -38.38
CA ASP A 92 48.08 -12.14 -39.75
C ASP A 92 49.59 -12.35 -39.97
N LYS A 93 50.42 -12.15 -38.93
CA LYS A 93 51.90 -12.28 -38.95
C LYS A 93 52.59 -11.36 -39.97
N THR A 94 51.96 -10.24 -40.30
CA THR A 94 52.49 -9.24 -41.25
C THR A 94 53.34 -8.14 -40.59
N ILE A 95 53.32 -8.06 -39.25
CA ILE A 95 54.19 -7.20 -38.45
C ILE A 95 54.47 -7.86 -37.09
N THR A 96 55.68 -7.70 -36.58
CA THR A 96 56.11 -8.31 -35.32
C THR A 96 55.96 -7.36 -34.14
N ALA A 97 55.84 -7.91 -32.93
CA ALA A 97 55.79 -7.11 -31.69
C ALA A 97 57.03 -6.22 -31.50
N LYS A 98 58.19 -6.60 -32.05
CA LYS A 98 59.42 -5.80 -32.00
C LYS A 98 59.34 -4.58 -32.92
N GLU A 99 58.82 -4.75 -34.13
CA GLU A 99 58.66 -3.66 -35.10
C GLU A 99 57.63 -2.64 -34.59
N VAL A 100 56.50 -3.11 -34.05
CA VAL A 100 55.48 -2.24 -33.45
C VAL A 100 56.05 -1.49 -32.23
N ALA A 101 56.90 -2.13 -31.42
CA ALA A 101 57.55 -1.48 -30.29
C ALA A 101 58.47 -0.33 -30.70
N VAL A 102 59.19 -0.48 -31.80
CA VAL A 102 60.04 0.59 -32.37
C VAL A 102 59.18 1.75 -32.89
N LEU A 103 58.12 1.44 -33.65
CA LEU A 103 57.22 2.45 -34.23
C LEU A 103 56.48 3.28 -33.16
N GLU A 104 56.04 2.63 -32.09
CA GLU A 104 55.28 3.25 -31.01
C GLU A 104 56.16 3.75 -29.85
N GLN A 105 57.49 3.60 -29.95
CA GLN A 105 58.47 3.99 -28.92
C GLN A 105 58.18 3.37 -27.54
N VAL A 106 57.77 2.10 -27.52
CA VAL A 106 57.45 1.34 -26.30
C VAL A 106 58.21 0.01 -26.26
N THR A 107 58.24 -0.67 -25.11
CA THR A 107 58.89 -1.98 -25.02
C THR A 107 58.10 -3.06 -25.77
N ALA A 108 58.79 -4.05 -26.36
CA ALA A 108 58.14 -5.21 -26.99
C ALA A 108 57.27 -6.01 -26.00
N ALA A 109 57.61 -6.00 -24.70
CA ALA A 109 56.78 -6.59 -23.65
C ALA A 109 55.47 -5.82 -23.44
N THR A 110 55.46 -4.51 -23.62
CA THR A 110 54.22 -3.69 -23.59
C THR A 110 53.34 -4.07 -24.77
N VAL A 111 53.87 -4.08 -26.00
CA VAL A 111 53.12 -4.47 -27.20
C VAL A 111 52.58 -5.90 -27.10
N SER A 112 53.40 -6.84 -26.64
CA SER A 112 52.97 -8.23 -26.47
C SER A 112 51.83 -8.36 -25.46
N ARG A 113 51.85 -7.59 -24.35
CA ARG A 113 50.75 -7.59 -23.37
C ARG A 113 49.47 -6.96 -23.94
N THR A 114 49.60 -5.88 -24.72
CA THR A 114 48.49 -5.24 -25.44
C THR A 114 47.87 -6.21 -26.45
N TYR A 115 48.68 -6.92 -27.23
CA TYR A 115 48.21 -7.92 -28.18
C TYR A 115 47.51 -9.11 -27.50
N GLN A 116 48.03 -9.60 -26.37
CA GLN A 116 47.33 -10.64 -25.59
C GLN A 116 45.97 -10.16 -25.05
N ALA A 117 45.86 -8.90 -24.62
CA ALA A 117 44.57 -8.32 -24.24
C ALA A 117 43.62 -8.23 -25.43
N TRP A 118 44.14 -7.89 -26.61
CA TRP A 118 43.36 -7.81 -27.85
C TRP A 118 42.84 -9.16 -28.29
N LEU A 119 43.64 -10.23 -28.20
CA LEU A 119 43.18 -11.58 -28.50
C LEU A 119 41.99 -12.01 -27.64
N ILE A 120 41.97 -11.63 -26.36
CA ILE A 120 40.84 -11.89 -25.45
C ILE A 120 39.61 -11.10 -25.89
N VAL A 121 39.76 -9.81 -26.19
CA VAL A 121 38.66 -8.95 -26.68
C VAL A 121 38.11 -9.45 -28.01
N GLU A 122 38.98 -9.86 -28.92
CA GLU A 122 38.62 -10.37 -30.24
C GLU A 122 37.90 -11.73 -30.15
N ALA A 123 38.33 -12.61 -29.23
CA ALA A 123 37.58 -13.82 -28.91
C ALA A 123 36.18 -13.50 -28.36
N GLN A 124 36.07 -12.55 -27.44
CA GLN A 124 34.79 -12.08 -26.91
C GLN A 124 33.91 -11.44 -27.99
N ARG A 125 34.47 -10.62 -28.90
CA ARG A 125 33.75 -10.05 -30.05
C ARG A 125 33.16 -11.15 -30.94
N ARG A 126 33.91 -12.22 -31.21
CA ARG A 126 33.45 -13.36 -32.01
C ARG A 126 32.36 -14.17 -31.32
N GLU A 127 32.45 -14.36 -30.02
CA GLU A 127 31.40 -15.00 -29.22
C GLU A 127 30.14 -14.12 -29.16
N ALA A 128 30.30 -12.81 -28.97
CA ALA A 128 29.20 -11.85 -28.89
C ALA A 128 28.33 -11.79 -30.15
N ILE A 129 28.90 -11.98 -31.34
CA ILE A 129 28.14 -12.00 -32.61
C ILE A 129 27.06 -13.10 -32.59
N ARG A 130 27.40 -14.27 -32.04
CA ARG A 130 26.52 -15.44 -31.96
C ARG A 130 25.76 -15.53 -30.64
N TRP A 131 26.09 -14.68 -29.68
CA TRP A 131 25.48 -14.70 -28.37
C TRP A 131 24.01 -14.30 -28.45
N ARG A 132 23.19 -15.03 -27.70
CA ARG A 132 21.79 -14.76 -27.43
C ARG A 132 21.54 -15.09 -25.96
N MET A 133 20.54 -14.46 -25.36
CA MET A 133 20.06 -14.89 -24.04
C MET A 133 19.57 -16.34 -24.14
N GLU A 134 19.86 -17.14 -23.12
CA GLU A 134 19.30 -18.49 -23.01
C GLU A 134 17.76 -18.41 -23.00
N PRO A 135 17.04 -19.39 -23.58
CA PRO A 135 15.58 -19.33 -23.68
C PRO A 135 14.87 -19.11 -22.34
N GLU A 136 15.38 -19.71 -21.26
CA GLU A 136 14.85 -19.53 -19.90
C GLU A 136 15.03 -18.10 -19.41
N VAL A 137 16.14 -17.45 -19.77
CA VAL A 137 16.42 -16.05 -19.41
C VAL A 137 15.56 -15.10 -20.26
N ALA A 138 15.48 -15.36 -21.57
CA ALA A 138 14.65 -14.59 -22.48
C ALA A 138 13.16 -14.64 -22.11
N ALA A 139 12.69 -15.77 -21.58
CA ALA A 139 11.31 -15.94 -21.13
C ALA A 139 10.93 -15.02 -19.95
N MET A 140 11.90 -14.52 -19.18
CA MET A 140 11.67 -13.52 -18.13
C MET A 140 11.43 -12.11 -18.71
N PHE A 141 11.70 -11.88 -20.00
CA PHE A 141 11.53 -10.58 -20.65
C PHE A 141 10.59 -10.65 -21.87
N PRO A 142 9.32 -11.05 -21.69
CA PRO A 142 8.42 -11.37 -22.80
C PRO A 142 7.76 -10.11 -23.40
N VAL A 143 8.52 -9.33 -24.17
CA VAL A 143 8.04 -8.09 -24.84
C VAL A 143 6.73 -8.29 -25.61
N HIS A 144 6.56 -9.42 -26.29
CA HIS A 144 5.36 -9.74 -27.07
C HIS A 144 4.08 -9.75 -26.24
N LEU A 145 4.15 -10.13 -24.96
CA LEU A 145 2.97 -10.17 -24.08
C LEU A 145 2.43 -8.79 -23.74
N PHE A 146 3.26 -7.75 -23.73
CA PHE A 146 2.78 -6.38 -23.61
C PHE A 146 1.91 -6.01 -24.80
N THR A 147 2.34 -6.35 -26.02
CA THR A 147 1.58 -6.07 -27.25
C THR A 147 0.29 -6.89 -27.33
N GLU A 148 0.34 -8.18 -26.98
CA GLU A 148 -0.85 -9.04 -26.91
C GLU A 148 -1.86 -8.50 -25.90
N LEU A 149 -1.41 -8.18 -24.69
CA LEU A 149 -2.28 -7.65 -23.63
C LEU A 149 -2.86 -6.28 -24.01
N GLN A 150 -2.06 -5.41 -24.63
CA GLN A 150 -2.55 -4.13 -25.16
C GLN A 150 -3.64 -4.32 -26.22
N SER A 151 -3.53 -5.36 -27.05
CA SER A 151 -4.53 -5.67 -28.09
C SER A 151 -5.84 -6.23 -27.53
N VAL A 152 -5.78 -6.95 -26.40
CA VAL A 152 -6.96 -7.43 -25.66
C VAL A 152 -7.72 -6.26 -25.02
N GLY A 153 -6.99 -5.21 -24.64
CA GLY A 153 -7.57 -3.98 -24.09
C GLY A 153 -7.88 -4.08 -22.60
N LEU A 154 -7.85 -2.93 -21.92
CA LEU A 154 -8.10 -2.84 -20.48
C LEU A 154 -9.58 -3.13 -20.12
N ASP A 155 -10.51 -2.83 -21.02
CA ASP A 155 -11.95 -3.10 -20.84
C ASP A 155 -12.26 -4.61 -20.69
N SER A 156 -11.30 -5.47 -21.07
CA SER A 156 -11.36 -6.92 -20.95
C SER A 156 -10.78 -7.44 -19.62
N GLU A 157 -10.43 -6.57 -18.67
CA GLU A 157 -9.94 -6.96 -17.33
C GLU A 157 -10.92 -7.92 -16.64
N GLY A 158 -10.40 -9.02 -16.10
CA GLY A 158 -11.20 -10.12 -15.54
C GLY A 158 -11.67 -11.18 -16.55
N SER A 159 -11.48 -10.98 -17.86
CA SER A 159 -11.66 -12.04 -18.86
C SER A 159 -10.56 -13.10 -18.78
N GLU A 160 -10.86 -14.33 -19.19
CA GLU A 160 -9.89 -15.43 -19.16
C GLU A 160 -8.61 -15.11 -19.97
N GLU A 161 -8.76 -14.52 -21.15
CA GLU A 161 -7.63 -14.15 -22.01
C GLU A 161 -6.75 -13.08 -21.36
N PHE A 162 -7.36 -12.03 -20.80
CA PHE A 162 -6.64 -10.97 -20.08
C PHE A 162 -5.90 -11.54 -18.87
N GLU A 163 -6.56 -12.35 -18.05
CA GLU A 163 -5.96 -12.92 -16.84
C GLU A 163 -4.80 -13.87 -17.14
N VAL A 164 -4.88 -14.65 -18.23
CA VAL A 164 -3.78 -15.52 -18.66
C VAL A 164 -2.56 -14.71 -19.09
N LEU A 165 -2.76 -13.63 -19.87
CA LEU A 165 -1.66 -12.76 -20.30
C LEU A 165 -1.04 -12.01 -19.11
N MET A 166 -1.87 -11.45 -18.22
CA MET A 166 -1.43 -10.81 -16.98
C MET A 166 -0.64 -11.75 -16.11
N PHE A 167 -1.15 -12.96 -15.86
CA PHE A 167 -0.46 -13.97 -15.06
C PHE A 167 0.92 -14.32 -15.65
N ARG A 168 1.03 -14.44 -16.98
CA ARG A 168 2.32 -14.72 -17.64
C ARG A 168 3.31 -13.56 -17.46
N LEU A 169 2.85 -12.31 -17.54
CA LEU A 169 3.68 -11.13 -17.28
C LEU A 169 4.13 -11.07 -15.82
N GLU A 170 3.19 -11.19 -14.88
CA GLU A 170 3.49 -11.26 -13.44
C GLU A 170 4.50 -12.36 -13.14
N PHE A 171 4.27 -13.57 -13.67
CA PHE A 171 5.16 -14.71 -13.49
C PHE A 171 6.58 -14.44 -14.02
N SER A 172 6.70 -13.81 -15.20
CA SER A 172 8.00 -13.44 -15.76
C SER A 172 8.75 -12.41 -14.90
N PHE A 173 8.04 -11.43 -14.33
CA PHE A 173 8.60 -10.50 -13.37
C PHE A 173 9.05 -11.20 -12.08
N TRP A 174 8.23 -12.10 -11.52
CA TRP A 174 8.59 -12.82 -10.29
C TRP A 174 9.78 -13.77 -10.49
N GLN A 175 9.92 -14.38 -11.67
CA GLN A 175 11.12 -15.14 -12.00
C GLN A 175 12.37 -14.25 -12.05
N PHE A 176 12.26 -13.07 -12.66
CA PHE A 176 13.34 -12.09 -12.70
C PHE A 176 13.73 -11.61 -11.29
N GLU A 177 12.73 -11.23 -10.48
CA GLU A 177 12.90 -10.77 -9.11
C GLU A 177 13.63 -11.84 -8.27
N HIS A 178 13.12 -13.07 -8.29
CA HIS A 178 13.66 -14.17 -7.52
C HIS A 178 15.10 -14.52 -7.93
N ARG A 179 15.37 -14.49 -9.23
CA ARG A 179 16.68 -14.88 -9.76
C ARG A 179 17.77 -13.86 -9.45
N TYR A 180 17.47 -12.57 -9.60
CA TYR A 180 18.50 -11.54 -9.58
C TYR A 180 18.57 -10.72 -8.30
N PHE A 181 17.52 -10.72 -7.46
CA PHE A 181 17.49 -9.94 -6.23
C PHE A 181 17.52 -10.78 -4.94
N THR A 182 17.24 -12.08 -5.01
CA THR A 182 17.29 -12.97 -3.84
C THR A 182 18.66 -13.64 -3.66
N ILE A 183 19.49 -13.72 -4.70
CA ILE A 183 20.78 -14.43 -4.69
C ILE A 183 21.94 -13.47 -4.37
N GLY A 184 22.19 -13.19 -3.08
CA GLY A 184 23.35 -12.36 -2.69
C GLY A 184 23.59 -12.11 -1.20
N SER A 185 24.39 -12.99 -0.55
CA SER A 185 25.26 -12.82 0.65
C SER A 185 24.84 -12.04 1.92
N ARG A 186 23.66 -11.42 2.00
CA ARG A 186 23.04 -10.95 3.25
C ARG A 186 21.70 -11.67 3.42
N GLN A 187 21.48 -12.23 4.60
CA GLN A 187 20.23 -12.89 5.01
C GLN A 187 19.04 -11.93 5.16
N ASP A 188 18.99 -10.84 4.41
CA ASP A 188 17.83 -9.95 4.30
C ASP A 188 17.18 -10.19 2.94
N THR A 189 16.47 -11.31 2.81
CA THR A 189 15.57 -11.51 1.67
C THR A 189 14.44 -10.49 1.79
N PHE A 190 14.29 -9.63 0.79
CA PHE A 190 13.10 -8.79 0.67
C PHE A 190 11.88 -9.71 0.60
N GLU A 191 11.07 -9.72 1.66
CA GLU A 191 9.93 -10.62 1.75
C GLU A 191 8.74 -10.06 0.97
N ILE A 192 8.14 -10.92 0.14
CA ILE A 192 7.00 -10.59 -0.70
C ILE A 192 5.71 -10.93 0.05
N PHE A 193 4.75 -10.01 0.00
CA PHE A 193 3.44 -10.11 0.64
C PHE A 193 2.35 -9.92 -0.42
N PRO A 194 1.10 -10.34 -0.18
CA PRO A 194 0.02 -10.24 -1.17
C PRO A 194 -0.15 -8.85 -1.79
N PHE A 195 -0.07 -7.78 -0.99
CA PHE A 195 -0.19 -6.41 -1.51
C PHE A 195 0.95 -6.00 -2.46
N HIS A 196 2.14 -6.60 -2.33
CA HIS A 196 3.22 -6.40 -3.29
C HIS A 196 2.86 -7.02 -4.64
N VAL A 197 2.19 -8.17 -4.64
CA VAL A 197 1.72 -8.85 -5.86
C VAL A 197 0.66 -8.01 -6.55
N GLU A 198 -0.32 -7.53 -5.79
CA GLU A 198 -1.35 -6.61 -6.28
C GLU A 198 -0.75 -5.31 -6.82
N SER A 199 0.23 -4.74 -6.14
CA SER A 199 0.94 -3.54 -6.61
C SER A 199 1.66 -3.78 -7.95
N VAL A 200 2.33 -4.91 -8.12
CA VAL A 200 3.04 -5.25 -9.37
C VAL A 200 2.09 -5.41 -10.55
N ARG A 201 0.93 -6.04 -10.32
CA ARG A 201 -0.13 -6.13 -11.31
C ARG A 201 -0.52 -4.74 -11.84
N GLU A 202 -0.72 -3.80 -10.93
CA GLU A 202 -1.07 -2.42 -11.27
C GLU A 202 0.08 -1.67 -11.96
N PHE A 203 1.34 -1.97 -11.63
CA PHE A 203 2.48 -1.41 -12.38
C PHE A 203 2.52 -1.90 -13.82
N ILE A 204 2.20 -3.17 -14.06
CA ILE A 204 2.10 -3.75 -15.40
C ILE A 204 0.95 -3.07 -16.16
N ILE A 205 -0.23 -2.95 -15.54
CA ILE A 205 -1.39 -2.26 -16.14
C ILE A 205 -1.02 -0.80 -16.49
N ALA A 206 -0.38 -0.07 -15.59
CA ALA A 206 0.11 1.28 -15.83
C ALA A 206 1.01 1.34 -17.07
N GLN A 207 1.99 0.45 -17.18
CA GLN A 207 2.92 0.45 -18.30
C GLN A 207 2.30 0.00 -19.64
N VAL A 208 1.40 -0.99 -19.62
CA VAL A 208 0.80 -1.56 -20.84
C VAL A 208 -0.24 -0.62 -21.43
N PHE A 209 -1.07 -0.02 -20.57
CA PHE A 209 -2.25 0.74 -20.97
C PHE A 209 -2.11 2.25 -20.75
N ALA A 210 -0.91 2.71 -20.39
CA ALA A 210 -0.63 4.12 -20.10
C ALA A 210 -1.56 4.71 -19.02
N THR A 211 -1.94 3.90 -18.03
CA THR A 211 -2.79 4.35 -16.93
C THR A 211 -1.97 5.01 -15.84
N ARG A 212 -2.68 5.73 -14.96
CA ARG A 212 -2.12 6.40 -13.80
C ARG A 212 -2.58 5.69 -12.54
N VAL A 213 -1.64 5.24 -11.72
CA VAL A 213 -1.92 4.47 -10.51
C VAL A 213 -1.38 5.23 -9.30
N LEU A 214 -2.20 5.34 -8.26
CA LEU A 214 -1.80 5.76 -6.92
C LEU A 214 -1.81 4.55 -5.98
N ILE A 215 -0.67 4.26 -5.35
CA ILE A 215 -0.57 3.23 -4.33
C ILE A 215 -0.20 3.85 -2.98
N LEU A 216 -1.15 3.82 -2.05
CA LEU A 216 -0.96 4.24 -0.68
C LEU A 216 -0.52 3.06 0.17
N THR A 217 0.68 3.17 0.72
CA THR A 217 1.26 2.14 1.58
C THR A 217 1.87 2.77 2.81
N PRO A 218 1.90 2.07 3.95
CA PRO A 218 2.47 2.60 5.17
C PRO A 218 3.99 2.76 5.04
N PRO A 219 4.62 3.65 5.83
CA PRO A 219 6.07 3.83 5.77
C PRO A 219 6.80 2.52 6.10
N ARG A 220 7.94 2.28 5.43
CA ARG A 220 8.80 1.09 5.63
C ARG A 220 8.14 -0.27 5.28
N HIS A 221 7.19 -0.27 4.35
CA HIS A 221 6.54 -1.47 3.79
C HIS A 221 6.99 -1.76 2.34
N GLY A 222 8.28 -1.54 2.02
CA GLY A 222 8.86 -2.02 0.77
C GLY A 222 8.45 -1.30 -0.55
N LYS A 223 7.52 -0.34 -0.51
CA LYS A 223 7.00 0.37 -1.70
C LYS A 223 8.04 0.82 -2.74
N SER A 224 9.02 1.64 -2.35
CA SER A 224 10.01 2.21 -3.28
C SER A 224 10.95 1.13 -3.84
N GLU A 225 11.24 0.12 -3.02
CA GLU A 225 12.07 -1.02 -3.43
C GLU A 225 11.36 -1.89 -4.48
N MET A 226 10.05 -2.10 -4.32
CA MET A 226 9.24 -2.87 -5.28
C MET A 226 9.16 -2.17 -6.65
N VAL A 227 8.86 -0.87 -6.69
CA VAL A 227 8.85 -0.10 -7.96
C VAL A 227 10.24 -0.10 -8.59
N LEU A 228 11.32 0.01 -7.81
CA LEU A 228 12.69 -0.01 -8.34
C LEU A 228 13.04 -1.35 -9.00
N ARG A 229 12.61 -2.48 -8.41
CA ARG A 229 12.77 -3.83 -8.98
C ARG A 229 11.99 -3.99 -10.28
N PHE A 230 10.75 -3.48 -10.31
CA PHE A 230 9.93 -3.42 -11.51
C PHE A 230 10.59 -2.58 -12.62
N VAL A 231 11.13 -1.41 -12.29
CA VAL A 231 11.88 -0.56 -13.24
C VAL A 231 13.13 -1.27 -13.77
N ALA A 232 13.85 -2.03 -12.93
CA ALA A 232 15.01 -2.80 -13.38
C ALA A 232 14.62 -3.85 -14.44
N TRP A 233 13.47 -4.52 -14.24
CA TRP A 233 12.90 -5.48 -15.18
C TRP A 233 12.52 -4.80 -16.52
N LEU A 234 11.79 -3.67 -16.44
CA LEU A 234 11.38 -2.89 -17.62
C LEU A 234 12.58 -2.41 -18.45
N ILE A 235 13.62 -1.88 -17.81
CA ILE A 235 14.78 -1.31 -18.51
C ILE A 235 15.57 -2.39 -19.30
N ILE A 236 15.58 -3.64 -18.81
CA ILE A 236 16.20 -4.75 -19.55
C ILE A 236 15.30 -5.16 -20.72
N MET A 237 13.99 -5.23 -20.50
CA MET A 237 13.01 -5.62 -21.51
C MET A 237 12.91 -4.60 -22.65
N PHE A 238 12.99 -3.31 -22.32
CA PHE A 238 12.83 -2.19 -23.24
C PHE A 238 14.09 -1.31 -23.22
N PRO A 239 15.11 -1.63 -24.04
CA PRO A 239 16.39 -0.92 -23.98
C PRO A 239 16.32 0.57 -24.29
N ASN A 240 15.24 1.04 -24.93
CA ASN A 240 15.00 2.44 -25.30
C ASN A 240 14.06 3.19 -24.33
N ILE A 241 13.55 2.54 -23.28
CA ILE A 241 12.64 3.18 -22.31
C ILE A 241 13.29 4.37 -21.58
N GLN A 242 12.57 5.47 -21.44
CA GLN A 242 12.99 6.66 -20.71
C GLN A 242 12.23 6.74 -19.39
N VAL A 243 12.88 6.33 -18.29
CA VAL A 243 12.27 6.32 -16.96
C VAL A 243 12.55 7.63 -16.23
N LEU A 244 11.49 8.33 -15.82
CA LEU A 244 11.57 9.49 -14.94
C LEU A 244 11.19 9.08 -13.51
N TRP A 245 12.16 9.15 -12.59
CA TRP A 245 11.94 8.92 -11.17
C TRP A 245 11.91 10.24 -10.41
N VAL A 246 10.82 10.51 -9.70
CA VAL A 246 10.64 11.72 -8.92
C VAL A 246 10.53 11.37 -7.45
N ALA A 247 11.27 12.06 -6.58
CA ALA A 247 11.12 11.94 -5.14
C ALA A 247 10.97 13.30 -4.44
N ALA A 248 10.58 13.30 -3.17
CA ALA A 248 10.45 14.53 -2.37
C ALA A 248 11.69 15.45 -2.40
N ASN A 249 12.89 14.90 -2.55
CA ASN A 249 14.11 15.69 -2.65
C ASN A 249 15.18 15.01 -3.52
N LEU A 250 16.13 15.80 -4.02
CA LEU A 250 17.18 15.31 -4.93
C LEU A 250 18.10 14.25 -4.29
N PRO A 251 18.55 14.37 -3.03
CA PRO A 251 19.31 13.30 -2.36
C PRO A 251 18.57 11.96 -2.34
N LEU A 252 17.27 11.95 -2.03
CA LEU A 252 16.45 10.74 -2.03
C LEU A 252 16.35 10.16 -3.45
N ALA A 253 16.10 11.00 -4.45
CA ALA A 253 16.06 10.58 -5.85
C ALA A 253 17.39 9.94 -6.31
N LYS A 254 18.53 10.58 -6.02
CA LYS A 254 19.89 10.05 -6.33
C LYS A 254 20.19 8.73 -5.63
N SER A 255 19.61 8.50 -4.45
CA SER A 255 19.76 7.22 -3.74
C SER A 255 19.15 6.06 -4.53
N MET A 256 18.04 6.29 -5.24
CA MET A 256 17.40 5.28 -6.10
C MET A 256 18.24 5.00 -7.35
N THR A 257 18.81 6.03 -7.98
CA THR A 257 19.80 5.87 -9.06
C THR A 257 20.98 5.02 -8.60
N THR A 258 21.51 5.28 -7.40
CA THR A 258 22.65 4.55 -6.84
C THR A 258 22.31 3.09 -6.60
N LYS A 259 21.14 2.80 -6.02
CA LYS A 259 20.67 1.41 -5.82
C LYS A 259 20.55 0.67 -7.14
N LEU A 260 19.89 1.27 -8.13
CA LEU A 260 19.63 0.64 -9.43
C LEU A 260 20.93 0.40 -10.22
N LYS A 261 21.85 1.37 -10.22
CA LYS A 261 23.22 1.16 -10.73
C LYS A 261 23.92 0.02 -10.03
N GLY A 262 23.81 -0.05 -8.70
CA GLY A 262 24.38 -1.14 -7.90
C GLY A 262 23.92 -2.50 -8.40
N VAL A 263 22.64 -2.66 -8.78
CA VAL A 263 22.12 -3.90 -9.39
C VAL A 263 22.86 -4.22 -10.69
N PHE A 264 22.95 -3.25 -11.60
CA PHE A 264 23.57 -3.43 -12.92
C PHE A 264 25.11 -3.55 -12.89
N GLU A 265 25.76 -3.07 -11.83
CA GLU A 265 27.22 -3.13 -11.68
C GLU A 265 27.68 -4.37 -10.89
N SER A 266 26.94 -4.76 -9.85
CA SER A 266 27.39 -5.79 -8.89
C SER A 266 26.83 -7.19 -9.19
N SER A 267 25.70 -7.29 -9.90
CA SER A 267 25.09 -8.59 -10.18
C SER A 267 25.81 -9.30 -11.33
N LYS A 268 26.82 -10.10 -10.99
CA LYS A 268 27.56 -10.91 -11.95
C LYS A 268 26.62 -11.83 -12.75
N LEU A 269 25.65 -12.45 -12.06
CA LEU A 269 24.69 -13.36 -12.69
C LEU A 269 23.84 -12.63 -13.74
N LEU A 270 23.28 -11.48 -13.39
CA LEU A 270 22.51 -10.66 -14.32
C LEU A 270 23.35 -10.31 -15.54
N ILE A 271 24.52 -9.70 -15.35
CA ILE A 271 25.43 -9.30 -16.43
C ILE A 271 25.74 -10.48 -17.37
N THR A 272 26.08 -11.65 -16.84
CA THR A 272 26.47 -12.79 -17.67
C THR A 272 25.32 -13.40 -18.46
N GLU A 273 24.08 -13.25 -18.01
CA GLU A 273 22.91 -13.86 -18.62
C GLU A 273 22.17 -12.92 -19.57
N THR A 274 22.29 -11.61 -19.36
CA THR A 274 21.58 -10.59 -20.13
C THR A 274 22.48 -9.76 -21.04
N LEU A 275 23.80 -9.90 -20.95
CA LEU A 275 24.75 -9.23 -21.85
C LEU A 275 25.70 -10.21 -22.55
N PRO A 276 26.19 -9.87 -23.76
CA PRO A 276 27.24 -10.62 -24.41
C PRO A 276 28.53 -10.70 -23.57
N PRO A 277 29.34 -11.75 -23.74
CA PRO A 277 30.59 -11.93 -23.01
C PRO A 277 31.50 -10.70 -23.09
N GLY A 278 32.03 -10.28 -21.94
CA GLY A 278 32.95 -9.15 -21.84
C GLY A 278 32.29 -7.77 -21.85
N LYS A 279 30.96 -7.67 -21.94
CA LYS A 279 30.22 -6.41 -21.83
C LYS A 279 29.78 -6.13 -20.40
N LYS A 280 29.66 -4.84 -20.08
CA LYS A 280 29.05 -4.32 -18.86
C LYS A 280 28.01 -3.26 -19.21
N TYR A 281 27.02 -3.12 -18.34
CA TYR A 281 25.95 -2.14 -18.50
C TYR A 281 26.44 -0.69 -18.56
N GLY A 282 27.53 -0.35 -17.87
CA GLY A 282 28.15 0.99 -17.86
C GLY A 282 29.39 1.13 -18.75
N ASP A 283 29.58 0.29 -19.77
CA ASP A 283 30.73 0.37 -20.69
C ASP A 283 30.77 1.70 -21.47
N LYS A 284 31.89 2.02 -22.15
CA LYS A 284 32.09 3.25 -22.97
C LYS A 284 30.96 3.56 -23.98
N GLY A 285 30.09 2.59 -24.30
CA GLY A 285 28.89 2.78 -25.14
C GLY A 285 27.67 3.36 -24.41
N ALA A 286 27.69 3.43 -23.08
CA ALA A 286 26.70 4.11 -22.25
C ALA A 286 27.03 5.62 -22.21
N PRO A 287 26.27 6.50 -22.89
CA PRO A 287 26.62 7.91 -23.02
C PRO A 287 26.63 8.68 -21.69
N THR A 288 25.92 8.19 -20.68
CA THR A 288 25.70 8.90 -19.42
C THR A 288 25.74 7.95 -18.23
N TRP A 289 26.55 8.27 -17.22
CA TRP A 289 26.62 7.51 -15.96
C TRP A 289 26.87 8.42 -14.75
N THR A 290 25.92 9.30 -14.44
CA THR A 290 26.04 10.30 -13.36
C THR A 290 25.26 9.91 -12.10
N ALA A 291 25.32 10.73 -11.04
CA ALA A 291 24.59 10.45 -9.79
C ALA A 291 23.06 10.58 -9.92
N SER A 292 22.57 11.34 -10.90
CA SER A 292 21.12 11.57 -11.13
C SER A 292 20.58 10.82 -12.34
N GLU A 293 21.42 10.39 -13.27
CA GLU A 293 20.96 9.75 -14.50
C GLU A 293 21.97 8.73 -15.04
N PHE A 294 21.46 7.73 -15.74
CA PHE A 294 22.29 6.80 -16.49
C PHE A 294 21.60 6.23 -17.72
N THR A 295 22.40 5.85 -18.70
CA THR A 295 21.98 5.14 -19.89
C THR A 295 22.66 3.78 -19.91
N LEU A 296 21.92 2.71 -20.19
CA LEU A 296 22.51 1.38 -20.28
C LEU A 296 23.18 1.16 -21.63
N TYR A 297 24.22 0.32 -21.64
CA TYR A 297 24.88 -0.17 -22.84
C TYR A 297 23.92 -0.80 -23.86
N THR A 298 22.81 -1.37 -23.39
CA THR A 298 21.81 -2.01 -24.25
C THR A 298 20.97 -1.03 -25.06
N ARG A 299 21.04 0.29 -24.79
CA ARG A 299 20.34 1.33 -25.56
C ARG A 299 20.69 1.19 -27.04
N THR A 300 19.65 1.11 -27.88
CA THR A 300 19.81 0.98 -29.33
C THR A 300 19.59 2.31 -30.06
N ASP A 301 18.76 3.19 -29.49
CA ASP A 301 18.56 4.55 -30.00
C ASP A 301 19.27 5.58 -29.11
N HIS A 302 20.38 6.13 -29.63
CA HIS A 302 21.16 7.16 -28.96
C HIS A 302 20.72 8.60 -29.28
N THR A 303 19.66 8.78 -30.09
CA THR A 303 19.10 10.10 -30.42
C THR A 303 18.10 10.60 -29.38
N LEU A 304 17.63 9.70 -28.51
CA LEU A 304 16.74 10.00 -27.40
C LEU A 304 17.36 11.02 -26.44
N LYS A 305 16.59 12.06 -26.09
CA LYS A 305 17.06 13.17 -25.24
C LYS A 305 17.30 12.75 -23.79
N SER A 306 16.34 12.06 -23.19
CA SER A 306 16.44 11.57 -21.81
C SER A 306 17.24 10.27 -21.76
N ALA A 307 18.02 10.11 -20.69
CA ALA A 307 18.72 8.88 -20.38
C ALA A 307 17.75 7.70 -20.14
N THR A 308 18.27 6.49 -19.98
CA THR A 308 17.43 5.32 -19.64
C THR A 308 16.71 5.50 -18.31
N PHE A 309 17.38 6.08 -17.32
CA PHE A 309 16.82 6.42 -16.03
C PHE A 309 17.30 7.79 -15.59
N THR A 310 16.36 8.68 -15.24
CA THR A 310 16.64 10.03 -14.75
C THR A 310 15.89 10.25 -13.44
N ALA A 311 16.62 10.66 -12.39
CA ALA A 311 16.09 10.92 -11.07
C ALA A 311 16.09 12.42 -10.75
N ILE A 312 14.94 12.94 -10.34
CA ILE A 312 14.73 14.35 -10.00
C ILE A 312 14.12 14.51 -8.60
N GLY A 313 14.46 15.62 -7.95
CA GLY A 313 13.79 16.04 -6.72
C GLY A 313 12.62 16.99 -7.01
N SER A 314 11.70 17.11 -6.06
CA SER A 314 10.53 18.02 -6.13
C SER A 314 10.87 19.48 -6.50
N SER A 315 12.06 19.97 -6.14
CA SER A 315 12.49 21.34 -6.46
C SER A 315 13.20 21.50 -7.81
N SER A 316 13.46 20.42 -8.55
CA SER A 316 14.23 20.45 -9.80
C SER A 316 13.33 20.63 -11.01
N THR A 317 13.69 21.50 -11.96
CA THR A 317 12.92 21.70 -13.21
C THR A 317 12.78 20.39 -13.99
N VAL A 318 11.55 20.05 -14.41
CA VAL A 318 11.22 18.82 -15.16
C VAL A 318 11.26 19.04 -16.67
N ALA A 319 11.13 20.29 -17.14
CA ALA A 319 11.04 20.65 -18.56
C ALA A 319 12.13 20.03 -19.46
N GLY A 320 11.73 19.62 -20.67
CA GLY A 320 12.62 19.10 -21.72
C GLY A 320 12.97 17.62 -21.61
N ARG A 321 12.28 16.86 -20.74
CA ARG A 321 12.46 15.42 -20.56
C ARG A 321 11.17 14.68 -20.87
N ASP A 322 11.21 13.90 -21.92
CA ASP A 322 10.14 12.98 -22.31
C ASP A 322 10.35 11.66 -21.53
N ALA A 323 9.25 11.00 -21.14
CA ALA A 323 9.29 9.80 -20.30
C ALA A 323 8.27 8.77 -20.76
N ASP A 324 8.70 7.51 -20.89
CA ASP A 324 7.84 6.37 -21.22
C ASP A 324 7.24 5.72 -19.95
N PHE A 325 7.88 5.96 -18.80
CA PHE A 325 7.40 5.55 -17.49
C PHE A 325 7.77 6.61 -16.44
N ILE A 326 6.82 6.94 -15.58
CA ILE A 326 7.03 7.89 -14.47
C ILE A 326 6.78 7.18 -13.14
N GLY A 327 7.83 7.12 -12.30
CA GLY A 327 7.73 6.68 -10.91
C GLY A 327 7.78 7.88 -9.97
N VAL A 328 6.72 8.11 -9.20
CA VAL A 328 6.65 9.19 -8.19
C VAL A 328 6.72 8.56 -6.80
N ASP A 329 7.84 8.72 -6.10
CA ASP A 329 8.14 8.11 -4.80
C ASP A 329 8.10 9.14 -3.67
N ASP A 330 7.02 9.12 -2.88
CA ASP A 330 6.79 10.04 -1.75
C ASP A 330 7.11 11.49 -2.13
N LEU A 331 6.34 12.09 -3.05
CA LEU A 331 6.58 13.47 -3.52
C LEU A 331 6.49 14.51 -2.40
N GLU A 332 5.68 14.23 -1.38
CA GLU A 332 5.50 15.08 -0.21
C GLU A 332 6.18 14.49 1.03
N GLU A 333 6.82 15.38 1.78
CA GLU A 333 7.32 15.13 3.13
C GLU A 333 6.51 15.94 4.14
N ARG A 334 6.64 15.59 5.41
CA ARG A 334 5.99 16.33 6.51
C ARG A 334 6.20 17.84 6.45
N LYS A 335 7.42 18.28 6.13
CA LYS A 335 7.76 19.71 6.06
C LYS A 335 7.15 20.43 4.85
N THR A 336 6.68 19.69 3.83
CA THR A 336 6.11 20.26 2.59
C THR A 336 4.60 20.30 2.61
N VAL A 337 3.96 19.83 3.70
CA VAL A 337 2.50 19.83 3.83
C VAL A 337 1.98 20.70 4.98
N ASN A 338 2.87 21.35 5.72
CA ASN A 338 2.52 22.11 6.92
C ASN A 338 1.67 23.35 6.61
N THR A 339 1.95 24.05 5.51
CA THR A 339 1.15 25.23 5.09
C THR A 339 0.40 24.97 3.80
N VAL A 340 -0.68 25.73 3.59
CA VAL A 340 -1.50 25.68 2.37
C VAL A 340 -0.65 25.96 1.13
N GLU A 341 0.23 26.95 1.19
CA GLU A 341 1.11 27.34 0.08
C GLU A 341 2.12 26.25 -0.25
N GLN A 342 2.64 25.54 0.75
CA GLN A 342 3.56 24.42 0.52
C GLN A 342 2.85 23.24 -0.15
N ARG A 343 1.61 22.93 0.26
CA ARG A 343 0.78 21.92 -0.40
C ARG A 343 0.45 22.33 -1.84
N GLN A 344 0.10 23.59 -2.06
CA GLN A 344 -0.18 24.10 -3.39
C GLN A 344 1.03 23.98 -4.33
N LYS A 345 2.24 24.32 -3.86
CA LYS A 345 3.48 24.11 -4.62
C LYS A 345 3.74 22.65 -4.95
N SER A 346 3.41 21.74 -4.03
CA SER A 346 3.57 20.30 -4.26
C SER A 346 2.58 19.79 -5.31
N LYS A 347 1.35 20.31 -5.32
CA LYS A 347 0.33 20.04 -6.36
C LYS A 347 0.73 20.61 -7.73
N GLU A 348 1.24 21.84 -7.78
CA GLU A 348 1.81 22.44 -8.99
C GLU A 348 2.97 21.60 -9.54
N LYS A 349 3.84 21.11 -8.64
CA LYS A 349 4.94 20.25 -9.04
C LYS A 349 4.45 18.94 -9.64
N HIS A 350 3.43 18.33 -9.04
CA HIS A 350 2.81 17.13 -9.58
C HIS A 350 2.26 17.39 -11.00
N SER A 351 1.57 18.52 -11.21
CA SER A 351 1.10 18.92 -12.55
C SER A 351 2.23 19.03 -13.57
N GLU A 352 3.36 19.68 -13.22
CA GLU A 352 4.54 19.81 -14.10
C GLU A 352 5.11 18.44 -14.51
N ILE A 353 5.06 17.45 -13.62
CA ILE A 353 5.51 16.07 -13.90
C ILE A 353 4.54 15.39 -14.86
N MET A 354 3.22 15.57 -14.68
CA MET A 354 2.22 14.95 -15.55
C MET A 354 2.28 15.50 -16.98
N GLU A 355 2.71 16.75 -17.19
CA GLU A 355 2.95 17.32 -18.52
C GLU A 355 4.07 16.64 -19.31
N ARG A 356 4.87 15.76 -18.68
CA ARG A 356 5.93 14.99 -19.36
C ARG A 356 5.43 13.66 -19.94
N GLN A 357 4.17 13.34 -19.69
CA GLN A 357 3.55 12.14 -20.22
C GLN A 357 3.31 12.29 -21.71
N GLU A 358 3.68 11.26 -22.44
CA GLU A 358 3.18 10.97 -23.77
C GLU A 358 1.93 10.08 -23.66
N SER A 359 1.22 9.86 -24.78
CA SER A 359 0.01 9.02 -24.79
C SER A 359 0.23 7.58 -24.36
N HIS A 360 1.47 7.11 -24.34
CA HIS A 360 1.86 5.75 -23.95
C HIS A 360 2.51 5.67 -22.56
N THR A 361 2.60 6.78 -21.83
CA THR A 361 3.35 6.84 -20.57
C THR A 361 2.55 6.25 -19.41
N GLY A 362 3.05 5.16 -18.83
CA GLY A 362 2.55 4.62 -17.56
C GLY A 362 3.03 5.43 -16.36
N VAL A 363 2.15 5.70 -15.39
CA VAL A 363 2.50 6.45 -14.18
C VAL A 363 2.16 5.68 -12.92
N VAL A 364 3.16 5.54 -12.06
CA VAL A 364 3.05 4.89 -10.75
C VAL A 364 3.46 5.89 -9.67
N THR A 365 2.47 6.33 -8.90
CA THR A 365 2.68 7.17 -7.72
C THR A 365 2.56 6.31 -6.47
N ILE A 366 3.65 6.19 -5.70
CA ILE A 366 3.64 5.56 -4.39
C ILE A 366 3.73 6.63 -3.30
N ALA A 367 2.88 6.52 -2.27
CA ALA A 367 2.86 7.51 -1.21
C ALA A 367 2.47 6.90 0.15
N SER A 368 2.84 7.58 1.22
CA SER A 368 2.15 7.47 2.51
C SER A 368 1.49 8.81 2.81
N ARG A 369 0.22 8.81 3.25
CA ARG A 369 -0.49 10.06 3.58
C ARG A 369 0.31 10.92 4.57
N GLN A 370 0.39 12.22 4.32
CA GLN A 370 1.11 13.17 5.18
C GLN A 370 0.18 14.23 5.79
N HIS A 371 -0.94 14.53 5.11
CA HIS A 371 -1.90 15.55 5.53
C HIS A 371 -3.29 15.22 4.97
N PRO A 372 -4.41 15.66 5.59
CA PRO A 372 -5.74 15.43 5.01
C PRO A 372 -5.91 16.02 3.59
N ASP A 373 -5.27 17.14 3.31
CA ASP A 373 -5.25 17.85 2.01
C ASP A 373 -3.93 17.64 1.22
N ASP A 374 -3.33 16.46 1.33
CA ASP A 374 -2.12 16.09 0.58
C ASP A 374 -2.40 15.76 -0.91
N ILE A 375 -1.34 15.54 -1.69
CA ILE A 375 -1.45 15.12 -3.10
C ILE A 375 -2.26 13.82 -3.22
N PRO A 376 -1.98 12.75 -2.45
CA PRO A 376 -2.83 11.57 -2.41
C PRO A 376 -4.32 11.87 -2.31
N ASN A 377 -4.74 12.77 -1.40
CA ASN A 377 -6.14 13.14 -1.28
C ASN A 377 -6.73 13.72 -2.57
N THR A 378 -5.94 14.53 -3.28
CA THR A 378 -6.37 15.14 -4.55
C THR A 378 -6.50 14.08 -5.64
N LEU A 379 -5.56 13.15 -5.71
CA LEU A 379 -5.56 12.07 -6.71
C LEU A 379 -6.66 11.05 -6.45
N MET A 380 -6.95 10.74 -5.19
CA MET A 380 -8.08 9.87 -4.80
C MET A 380 -9.42 10.41 -5.30
N GLN A 381 -9.59 11.74 -5.35
CA GLN A 381 -10.83 12.35 -5.84
C GLN A 381 -11.01 12.19 -7.36
N LEU A 382 -9.93 11.88 -8.08
CA LEU A 382 -9.95 11.67 -9.53
C LEU A 382 -10.16 10.20 -9.90
N GLU A 383 -10.29 9.30 -8.92
CA GLU A 383 -10.67 7.91 -9.15
C GLU A 383 -12.09 7.82 -9.71
N ASP A 384 -13.01 8.67 -9.21
CA ASP A 384 -14.40 8.74 -9.67
C ASP A 384 -14.53 9.19 -11.14
N ASP A 385 -13.49 9.86 -11.69
CA ASP A 385 -13.42 10.32 -13.08
C ASP A 385 -12.69 9.31 -14.00
N ASP A 386 -12.41 8.09 -13.51
CA ASP A 386 -11.61 7.04 -14.18
C ASP A 386 -10.19 7.52 -14.60
N ALA A 387 -9.72 8.63 -14.03
CA ALA A 387 -8.44 9.25 -14.38
C ALA A 387 -7.26 8.65 -13.60
N TRP A 388 -7.54 8.05 -12.44
CA TRP A 388 -6.56 7.39 -11.56
C TRP A 388 -7.11 6.08 -11.01
N ARG A 389 -6.31 5.01 -11.06
CA ARG A 389 -6.57 3.79 -10.27
C ARG A 389 -5.94 3.95 -8.89
N VAL A 390 -6.69 3.70 -7.82
CA VAL A 390 -6.21 3.93 -6.45
C VAL A 390 -6.23 2.66 -5.64
N LEU A 391 -5.09 2.35 -5.02
CA LEU A 391 -4.94 1.25 -4.09
C LEU A 391 -4.49 1.80 -2.75
N SER A 392 -5.19 1.41 -1.68
CA SER A 392 -4.87 1.86 -0.33
C SER A 392 -4.70 0.66 0.60
N PHE A 393 -3.46 0.44 1.02
CA PHE A 393 -3.09 -0.65 1.90
C PHE A 393 -2.85 -0.14 3.33
N PRO A 394 -3.79 -0.33 4.25
CA PRO A 394 -3.57 -0.01 5.66
C PRO A 394 -2.62 -1.04 6.29
N ALA A 395 -1.82 -0.62 7.27
CA ALA A 395 -0.90 -1.52 7.97
C ALA A 395 -1.62 -2.61 8.78
N HIS A 396 -2.85 -2.31 9.20
CA HIS A 396 -3.77 -3.21 9.88
C HIS A 396 -5.17 -3.01 9.29
N ASP A 397 -5.84 -4.12 8.99
CA ASP A 397 -7.13 -4.18 8.33
C ASP A 397 -8.19 -3.49 9.19
N PRO A 398 -8.88 -2.47 8.65
CA PRO A 398 -9.95 -1.78 9.37
C PRO A 398 -11.14 -2.69 9.74
N ASP A 399 -11.32 -3.81 9.04
CA ASP A 399 -12.41 -4.77 9.28
C ASP A 399 -12.00 -5.91 10.21
N CYS A 400 -10.80 -5.84 10.80
CA CYS A 400 -10.32 -6.82 11.78
C CYS A 400 -11.31 -6.97 12.94
N THR A 401 -11.70 -8.22 13.23
CA THR A 401 -12.68 -8.55 14.27
C THR A 401 -12.08 -8.77 15.65
N LEU A 402 -10.75 -8.77 15.77
CA LEU A 402 -10.07 -8.93 17.04
C LEU A 402 -10.04 -7.59 17.81
N ASP A 403 -10.01 -7.70 19.14
CA ASP A 403 -9.90 -6.53 20.02
C ASP A 403 -8.48 -5.97 19.94
N ASP A 404 -8.35 -4.64 19.83
CA ASP A 404 -7.05 -3.99 19.60
C ASP A 404 -6.08 -4.17 20.78
N ASP A 405 -6.63 -4.45 21.97
CA ASP A 405 -5.88 -4.78 23.18
C ASP A 405 -5.30 -6.21 23.17
N VAL A 406 -5.84 -7.08 22.32
CA VAL A 406 -5.40 -8.47 22.18
C VAL A 406 -4.29 -8.53 21.13
N VAL A 407 -3.04 -8.58 21.58
CA VAL A 407 -1.89 -8.63 20.65
C VAL A 407 -1.81 -9.98 19.94
N GLU A 408 -2.12 -11.06 20.64
CA GLU A 408 -2.03 -12.43 20.12
C GLU A 408 -3.15 -12.70 19.11
N GLY A 409 -2.80 -13.22 17.93
CA GLY A 409 -3.75 -13.61 16.89
C GLY A 409 -3.99 -12.58 15.78
N HIS A 410 -3.64 -11.30 15.97
CA HIS A 410 -3.74 -10.30 14.88
C HIS A 410 -2.84 -10.67 13.68
N ASP A 411 -1.62 -11.10 13.95
CA ASP A 411 -0.68 -11.49 12.90
C ASP A 411 -1.09 -12.78 12.16
N GLU A 412 -1.83 -13.66 12.84
CA GLU A 412 -2.28 -14.96 12.30
C GLU A 412 -3.59 -14.84 11.52
N ASN A 413 -4.44 -13.88 11.87
CA ASN A 413 -5.73 -13.64 11.23
C ASN A 413 -5.64 -12.93 9.86
N GLY A 414 -4.43 -12.66 9.36
CA GLY A 414 -4.22 -11.99 8.07
C GLY A 414 -4.61 -10.51 8.06
N CYS A 415 -4.96 -9.93 9.21
CA CYS A 415 -5.36 -8.54 9.31
C CYS A 415 -4.16 -7.57 9.35
N VAL A 416 -2.93 -8.06 9.46
CA VAL A 416 -1.72 -7.23 9.44
C VAL A 416 -1.07 -7.33 8.07
N LEU A 417 -0.66 -6.19 7.50
CA LEU A 417 -0.16 -6.12 6.13
C LEU A 417 1.19 -6.86 5.94
N MET A 418 2.07 -6.80 6.95
CA MET A 418 3.38 -7.45 6.96
C MET A 418 3.66 -8.10 8.34
N PRO A 419 2.97 -9.19 8.72
CA PRO A 419 2.99 -9.73 10.08
C PRO A 419 4.39 -10.19 10.53
N THR A 420 5.20 -10.74 9.62
CA THR A 420 6.55 -11.26 9.92
C THR A 420 7.60 -10.16 10.11
N ILE A 421 7.41 -8.98 9.50
CA ILE A 421 8.38 -7.87 9.50
C ILE A 421 7.91 -6.68 10.35
N ARG A 422 6.60 -6.44 10.40
CA ARG A 422 5.89 -5.39 11.15
C ARG A 422 4.67 -6.00 11.85
N PRO A 423 4.89 -6.85 12.87
CA PRO A 423 3.81 -7.48 13.60
C PRO A 423 2.91 -6.45 14.27
N TYR A 424 1.70 -6.86 14.65
CA TYR A 424 0.72 -5.98 15.30
C TYR A 424 1.27 -5.29 16.56
N ALA A 425 2.06 -5.99 17.37
CA ALA A 425 2.75 -5.41 18.52
C ALA A 425 3.65 -4.21 18.17
N TRP A 426 4.28 -4.25 16.98
CA TRP A 426 5.09 -3.15 16.48
C TRP A 426 4.22 -1.95 16.09
N LEU A 427 3.07 -2.20 15.46
CA LEU A 427 2.10 -1.15 15.09
C LEU A 427 1.53 -0.45 16.33
N LEU A 428 1.10 -1.22 17.34
CA LEU A 428 0.63 -0.68 18.62
C LEU A 428 1.68 0.19 19.30
N ARG A 429 2.96 -0.20 19.24
CA ARG A 429 4.03 0.63 19.79
C ARG A 429 4.15 1.97 19.03
N MET A 430 4.10 1.94 17.69
CA MET A 430 4.12 3.18 16.89
C MET A 430 2.92 4.08 17.17
N GLN A 431 1.74 3.50 17.39
CA GLN A 431 0.54 4.23 17.79
C GLN A 431 0.73 4.89 19.16
N ARG A 432 1.09 4.12 20.18
CA ARG A 432 1.30 4.62 21.56
C ARG A 432 2.39 5.69 21.63
N GLU A 433 3.50 5.52 20.92
CA GLU A 433 4.56 6.53 20.83
C GLU A 433 4.05 7.83 20.20
N THR A 434 3.23 7.73 19.16
CA THR A 434 2.64 8.87 18.47
C THR A 434 1.66 9.63 19.38
N GLU A 435 0.82 8.91 20.11
CA GLU A 435 -0.11 9.47 21.09
C GLU A 435 0.63 10.12 22.27
N ALA A 436 1.64 9.45 22.83
CA ALA A 436 2.45 9.97 23.93
C ALA A 436 3.21 11.25 23.57
N LEU A 437 3.55 11.44 22.29
CA LEU A 437 4.16 12.66 21.76
C LEU A 437 3.15 13.78 21.47
N GLY A 438 1.85 13.57 21.77
CA GLY A 438 0.80 14.56 21.54
C GLY A 438 0.49 14.77 20.05
N LEU A 439 0.62 13.73 19.23
CA LEU A 439 0.41 13.79 17.79
C LEU A 439 -0.78 12.90 17.37
N PRO A 440 -2.00 13.12 17.90
CA PRO A 440 -3.15 12.29 17.61
C PRO A 440 -3.49 12.28 16.10
N GLY A 441 -4.08 11.19 15.61
CA GLY A 441 -4.49 11.03 14.21
C GLY A 441 -3.36 10.73 13.22
N ARG A 442 -2.10 10.90 13.65
CA ARG A 442 -0.93 10.70 12.79
C ARG A 442 -0.67 9.22 12.48
N PHE A 443 -1.00 8.32 13.41
CA PHE A 443 -0.88 6.90 13.16
C PHE A 443 -1.89 6.45 12.12
N GLU A 444 -3.14 6.88 12.26
CA GLU A 444 -4.25 6.57 11.36
C GLU A 444 -3.99 7.14 9.97
N LEU A 445 -3.48 8.36 9.89
CA LEU A 445 -3.08 8.97 8.63
C LEU A 445 -1.97 8.16 7.95
N ARG A 446 -0.83 7.95 8.62
CA ARG A 446 0.36 7.39 7.96
C ARG A 446 0.38 5.88 7.83
N TYR A 447 -0.22 5.18 8.78
CA TYR A 447 -0.22 3.71 8.83
C TYR A 447 -1.53 3.12 8.34
N LEU A 448 -2.68 3.70 8.69
CA LEU A 448 -3.98 3.22 8.21
C LEU A 448 -4.43 3.89 6.91
N GLN A 449 -3.66 4.85 6.38
CA GLN A 449 -3.98 5.67 5.21
C GLN A 449 -5.30 6.45 5.33
N LYS A 450 -5.77 6.68 6.56
CA LYS A 450 -7.05 7.36 6.84
C LYS A 450 -6.82 8.80 7.24
N ALA A 451 -7.33 9.74 6.43
CA ALA A 451 -7.33 11.14 6.78
C ALA A 451 -8.27 11.39 7.96
N ILE A 452 -7.67 11.69 9.11
CA ILE A 452 -8.37 12.19 10.27
C ILE A 452 -8.40 13.71 10.18
N PRO A 453 -9.59 14.35 10.15
CA PRO A 453 -9.67 15.81 10.14
C PRO A 453 -9.02 16.40 11.39
N VAL A 454 -8.10 17.34 11.23
CA VAL A 454 -7.32 17.92 12.34
C VAL A 454 -8.15 18.96 13.12
N ASP A 455 -9.08 19.65 12.44
CA ASP A 455 -9.95 20.69 13.01
C ASP A 455 -11.43 20.35 12.86
N GLY A 456 -12.25 20.82 13.80
CA GLY A 456 -13.70 20.72 13.75
C GLY A 456 -14.29 19.37 14.14
N MET A 457 -13.49 18.44 14.69
CA MET A 457 -14.02 17.17 15.22
C MET A 457 -15.09 17.40 16.28
N ILE A 458 -16.22 16.71 16.13
CA ILE A 458 -17.36 16.85 17.05
C ILE A 458 -17.43 15.66 18.01
N PHE A 459 -17.04 14.46 17.57
CA PHE A 459 -17.13 13.24 18.36
C PHE A 459 -15.78 12.87 19.00
N ASP A 460 -15.61 13.18 20.28
CA ASP A 460 -14.55 12.59 21.11
C ASP A 460 -14.74 11.07 21.27
N ILE A 461 -14.00 10.30 20.48
CA ILE A 461 -14.08 8.83 20.48
C ILE A 461 -13.54 8.22 21.78
N GLN A 462 -12.56 8.83 22.43
CA GLN A 462 -12.04 8.29 23.70
C GLN A 462 -13.11 8.42 24.79
N LEU A 463 -13.74 9.59 24.87
CA LEU A 463 -14.84 9.81 25.80
C LEU A 463 -16.02 8.86 25.54
N ILE A 464 -16.32 8.59 24.26
CA ILE A 464 -17.35 7.60 23.87
C ILE A 464 -16.96 6.20 24.31
N ARG A 465 -15.70 5.80 24.10
CA ARG A 465 -15.21 4.48 24.53
C ARG A 465 -15.32 4.30 26.03
N GLU A 466 -15.02 5.35 26.80
CA GLU A 466 -15.10 5.34 28.25
C GLU A 466 -16.53 5.31 28.80
N ARG A 467 -17.47 6.02 28.15
CA ARG A 467 -18.81 6.27 28.71
C ARG A 467 -19.94 5.46 28.07
N CYS A 468 -19.79 5.05 26.81
CA CYS A 468 -20.88 4.44 26.04
C CYS A 468 -20.73 2.93 25.80
N LEU A 469 -19.52 2.37 25.91
CA LEU A 469 -19.31 0.94 25.64
C LEU A 469 -19.80 0.07 26.80
N ASP A 470 -20.68 -0.88 26.49
CA ASP A 470 -21.21 -1.85 27.43
C ASP A 470 -20.72 -3.26 27.06
N ARG A 471 -19.72 -3.74 27.80
CA ARG A 471 -19.12 -5.06 27.62
C ARG A 471 -20.02 -6.21 28.09
N SER A 472 -21.14 -5.92 28.76
CA SER A 472 -22.10 -6.95 29.17
C SER A 472 -23.12 -7.29 28.09
N ARG A 473 -23.31 -6.40 27.11
CA ARG A 473 -24.33 -6.54 26.06
C ARG A 473 -23.76 -6.94 24.72
N ILE A 474 -24.54 -7.68 23.95
CA ILE A 474 -24.21 -8.06 22.58
C ILE A 474 -25.19 -7.48 21.55
N ILE A 475 -24.76 -7.38 20.29
CA ILE A 475 -25.63 -7.02 19.16
C ILE A 475 -26.80 -8.00 19.08
N GLY A 476 -27.99 -7.46 18.82
CA GLY A 476 -29.26 -8.15 18.73
C GLY A 476 -29.97 -8.36 20.06
N GLU A 477 -29.35 -7.99 21.18
CA GLU A 477 -29.92 -8.18 22.51
C GLU A 477 -30.97 -7.11 22.85
N ILE A 478 -32.21 -7.55 23.09
CA ILE A 478 -33.32 -6.71 23.56
C ILE A 478 -33.79 -7.24 24.91
N ASP A 479 -33.76 -6.39 25.94
CA ASP A 479 -34.39 -6.71 27.23
C ASP A 479 -35.92 -6.56 27.13
N LEU A 480 -36.62 -7.69 27.10
CA LEU A 480 -38.08 -7.73 27.00
C LEU A 480 -38.80 -7.15 28.22
N ASN A 481 -38.10 -6.97 29.35
CA ASN A 481 -38.69 -6.39 30.57
C ASN A 481 -38.64 -4.87 30.59
N THR A 482 -37.86 -4.26 29.70
CA THR A 482 -37.78 -2.81 29.58
C THR A 482 -38.75 -2.31 28.51
N ASN A 483 -39.52 -1.28 28.84
CA ASN A 483 -40.47 -0.67 27.91
C ASN A 483 -39.73 0.19 26.87
N TYR A 484 -39.16 -0.48 25.87
CA TYR A 484 -38.46 0.17 24.77
C TYR A 484 -39.42 0.66 23.69
N ARG A 485 -39.04 1.77 23.07
CA ARG A 485 -39.49 2.09 21.72
C ARG A 485 -38.38 1.75 20.74
N LEU A 486 -38.67 0.80 19.86
CA LEU A 486 -37.78 0.41 18.78
C LEU A 486 -37.99 1.33 17.57
N ILE A 487 -36.89 1.79 16.99
CA ILE A 487 -36.89 2.49 15.71
C ILE A 487 -35.61 2.16 14.96
N ALA A 488 -35.70 2.02 13.65
CA ALA A 488 -34.52 1.91 12.81
C ALA A 488 -34.43 3.05 11.82
N GLY A 489 -33.21 3.47 11.51
CA GLY A 489 -32.94 4.25 10.32
C GLY A 489 -32.34 3.40 9.22
N MET A 490 -32.64 3.76 7.97
CA MET A 490 -32.09 3.11 6.79
C MET A 490 -31.62 4.15 5.78
N ASP A 491 -30.35 4.03 5.38
CA ASP A 491 -29.73 4.77 4.28
C ASP A 491 -29.60 3.83 3.05
N PRO A 492 -30.41 4.04 1.99
CA PRO A 492 -30.53 3.11 0.87
C PRO A 492 -29.65 3.48 -0.34
N ALA A 493 -28.74 2.60 -0.74
CA ALA A 493 -28.00 2.71 -2.01
C ALA A 493 -28.47 1.70 -3.08
N PRO A 494 -28.95 2.14 -4.26
CA PRO A 494 -29.34 1.23 -5.36
C PRO A 494 -28.16 0.48 -5.99
N ARG A 495 -27.02 1.17 -6.08
CA ARG A 495 -25.71 0.69 -6.50
C ARG A 495 -24.75 1.18 -5.42
N GLY A 496 -24.10 0.28 -4.69
CA GLY A 496 -23.28 0.62 -3.51
C GLY A 496 -23.66 -0.19 -2.27
N TYR A 497 -23.26 0.27 -1.09
CA TYR A 497 -23.61 -0.35 0.19
C TYR A 497 -24.81 0.38 0.81
N GLN A 498 -25.74 -0.35 1.39
CA GLN A 498 -26.84 0.20 2.19
C GLN A 498 -26.57 -0.10 3.67
N ALA A 499 -27.04 0.78 4.55
CA ALA A 499 -26.89 0.61 5.99
C ALA A 499 -28.22 0.76 6.72
N ALA A 500 -28.42 -0.05 7.75
CA ALA A 500 -29.50 0.08 8.70
C ALA A 500 -28.96 0.05 10.13
N VAL A 501 -29.55 0.88 10.99
CA VAL A 501 -29.20 0.96 12.41
C VAL A 501 -30.47 0.92 13.24
N LEU A 502 -30.55 -0.03 14.17
CA LEU A 502 -31.67 -0.21 15.09
C LEU A 502 -31.32 0.34 16.47
N TYR A 503 -32.15 1.27 16.95
CA TYR A 503 -32.12 1.75 18.32
C TYR A 503 -33.34 1.28 19.10
N ALA A 504 -33.11 0.96 20.37
CA ALA A 504 -34.13 0.91 21.40
C ALA A 504 -33.91 2.10 22.31
N TRP A 505 -34.89 2.98 22.48
CA TRP A 505 -34.75 4.06 23.46
C TRP A 505 -35.74 3.96 24.61
N THR A 506 -35.26 4.41 25.75
CA THR A 506 -36.04 4.82 26.92
C THR A 506 -36.04 6.35 26.98
N PRO A 507 -36.82 6.99 27.86
CA PRO A 507 -36.76 8.45 28.01
C PRO A 507 -35.35 8.97 28.32
N GLN A 508 -34.49 8.18 28.98
CA GLN A 508 -33.17 8.60 29.45
C GLN A 508 -32.02 8.15 28.53
N VAL A 509 -32.11 6.97 27.93
CA VAL A 509 -30.98 6.30 27.25
C VAL A 509 -31.37 5.81 25.86
N THR A 510 -30.42 5.78 24.93
CA THR A 510 -30.53 5.13 23.62
C THR A 510 -29.61 3.91 23.59
N TYR A 511 -30.17 2.73 23.40
CA TYR A 511 -29.43 1.49 23.24
C TYR A 511 -29.30 1.16 21.76
N LEU A 512 -28.06 0.98 21.29
CA LEU A 512 -27.81 0.36 19.99
C LEU A 512 -28.14 -1.13 20.09
N ILE A 513 -29.02 -1.60 19.21
CA ILE A 513 -29.45 -3.01 19.18
C ILE A 513 -28.76 -3.73 18.03
N ASP A 514 -28.83 -3.21 16.80
CA ASP A 514 -28.19 -3.86 15.64
C ASP A 514 -27.73 -2.85 14.60
N ILE A 515 -26.73 -3.25 13.81
CA ILE A 515 -26.24 -2.56 12.63
C ILE A 515 -26.15 -3.59 11.51
N GLU A 516 -26.75 -3.30 10.37
CA GLU A 516 -26.64 -4.16 9.18
C GLU A 516 -26.12 -3.36 8.00
N THR A 517 -25.10 -3.90 7.33
CA THR A 517 -24.50 -3.29 6.13
C THR A 517 -24.41 -4.34 5.04
N THR A 518 -25.09 -4.10 3.92
CA THR A 518 -25.13 -5.06 2.81
C THR A 518 -24.88 -4.35 1.49
N ARG A 519 -24.30 -5.03 0.49
CA ARG A 519 -24.30 -4.52 -0.89
C ARG A 519 -25.75 -4.40 -1.36
N GLY A 520 -26.11 -3.25 -1.91
CA GLY A 520 -27.44 -2.93 -2.40
C GLY A 520 -27.90 -3.94 -3.44
N LYS A 521 -28.98 -4.65 -3.14
CA LYS A 521 -29.65 -5.59 -4.07
C LYS A 521 -30.78 -4.88 -4.81
N GLY A 522 -30.50 -3.68 -5.33
CA GLY A 522 -31.52 -2.77 -5.86
C GLY A 522 -32.57 -2.41 -4.80
N GLN A 523 -33.81 -2.16 -5.23
CA GLN A 523 -34.90 -1.72 -4.34
C GLN A 523 -35.52 -2.84 -3.49
N LEU A 524 -35.24 -4.13 -3.77
CA LEU A 524 -35.79 -5.25 -2.99
C LEU A 524 -35.02 -5.52 -1.68
N GLY A 525 -33.74 -5.14 -1.62
CA GLY A 525 -32.90 -5.31 -0.43
C GLY A 525 -33.50 -4.69 0.84
N PRO A 526 -33.91 -3.41 0.84
CA PRO A 526 -34.59 -2.78 1.96
C PRO A 526 -35.86 -3.49 2.41
N ILE A 527 -36.68 -3.92 1.46
CA ILE A 527 -37.98 -4.57 1.74
C ILE A 527 -37.77 -5.89 2.48
N GLN A 528 -36.76 -6.66 2.07
CA GLN A 528 -36.39 -7.90 2.75
C GLN A 528 -35.91 -7.63 4.19
N LEU A 529 -35.04 -6.63 4.37
CA LEU A 529 -34.54 -6.26 5.69
C LEU A 529 -35.64 -5.82 6.66
N PHE A 530 -36.67 -5.10 6.16
CA PHE A 530 -37.83 -4.72 6.96
C PHE A 530 -38.57 -5.93 7.52
N ALA A 531 -38.78 -6.96 6.68
CA ALA A 531 -39.41 -8.20 7.11
C ALA A 531 -38.52 -8.97 8.09
N ASP A 532 -37.21 -9.05 7.81
CA ASP A 532 -36.26 -9.79 8.65
C ASP A 532 -36.16 -9.20 10.06
N TRP A 533 -36.07 -7.87 10.18
CA TRP A 533 -36.00 -7.20 11.48
C TRP A 533 -37.36 -7.15 12.20
N TYR A 534 -38.49 -7.23 11.49
CA TYR A 534 -39.78 -7.49 12.12
C TYR A 534 -39.79 -8.88 12.78
N HIS A 535 -39.38 -9.92 12.07
CA HIS A 535 -39.33 -11.28 12.62
C HIS A 535 -38.31 -11.43 13.75
N LYS A 536 -37.17 -10.75 13.62
CA LYS A 536 -36.07 -10.84 14.60
C LYS A 536 -36.33 -10.02 15.86
N TYR A 537 -36.90 -8.82 15.72
CA TYR A 537 -36.97 -7.83 16.80
C TYR A 537 -38.38 -7.30 17.11
N GLY A 538 -39.40 -7.68 16.33
CA GLY A 538 -40.71 -7.04 16.40
C GLY A 538 -40.70 -5.59 15.94
N LEU A 539 -39.72 -5.19 15.14
CA LEU A 539 -39.56 -3.81 14.69
C LEU A 539 -40.65 -3.41 13.69
N THR A 540 -41.43 -2.39 14.06
CA THR A 540 -42.48 -1.84 13.20
C THR A 540 -42.20 -0.43 12.68
N HIS A 541 -41.21 0.27 13.23
CA HIS A 541 -40.99 1.68 12.93
C HIS A 541 -39.63 1.93 12.26
N TRP A 542 -39.69 2.46 11.05
CA TRP A 542 -38.53 2.75 10.20
C TRP A 542 -38.51 4.22 9.78
N VAL A 543 -37.30 4.77 9.70
CA VAL A 543 -37.02 6.07 9.09
C VAL A 543 -36.12 5.83 7.88
N TYR A 544 -36.60 6.20 6.70
CA TYR A 544 -35.96 5.87 5.42
C TYR A 544 -35.58 7.16 4.67
N GLU A 545 -34.34 7.25 4.20
CA GLU A 545 -33.87 8.42 3.43
C GLU A 545 -34.52 8.47 2.04
N ASP A 546 -35.22 9.58 1.77
CA ASP A 546 -35.80 9.88 0.46
C ASP A 546 -34.79 10.67 -0.37
N ASN A 547 -33.79 9.96 -0.90
CA ASN A 547 -32.85 10.53 -1.87
C ASN A 547 -33.64 10.93 -3.13
N MET A 548 -33.49 12.18 -3.58
CA MET A 548 -34.31 12.89 -4.61
C MET A 548 -34.49 12.15 -5.96
N ALA A 549 -33.88 10.99 -6.17
CA ALA A 549 -33.97 10.17 -7.38
C ALA A 549 -34.91 8.94 -7.28
N LYS A 550 -35.74 8.76 -6.24
CA LYS A 550 -36.54 7.52 -6.03
C LYS A 550 -38.03 7.74 -5.67
N GLN A 551 -38.75 8.52 -6.48
CA GLN A 551 -40.20 8.74 -6.29
C GLN A 551 -41.05 7.45 -6.40
N ASP A 552 -40.50 6.35 -6.93
CA ASP A 552 -41.18 5.07 -7.18
C ASP A 552 -41.09 4.05 -6.02
N PHE A 553 -40.17 4.19 -5.06
CA PHE A 553 -39.96 3.17 -4.01
C PHE A 553 -41.20 3.00 -3.10
N PHE A 554 -41.82 4.12 -2.69
CA PHE A 554 -42.95 4.11 -1.76
C PHE A 554 -44.27 3.66 -2.40
N THR A 555 -44.33 3.61 -3.73
CA THR A 555 -45.50 3.17 -4.49
C THR A 555 -45.37 1.72 -4.97
N ARG A 556 -44.28 1.03 -4.62
CA ARG A 556 -44.06 -0.38 -5.00
C ARG A 556 -45.10 -1.31 -4.35
N PRO A 557 -45.73 -2.22 -5.12
CA PRO A 557 -46.64 -3.22 -4.58
C PRO A 557 -46.02 -4.10 -3.49
N ASP A 558 -44.76 -4.51 -3.67
CA ASP A 558 -44.05 -5.37 -2.72
C ASP A 558 -43.88 -4.69 -1.35
N LEU A 559 -43.58 -3.39 -1.36
CA LEU A 559 -43.41 -2.61 -0.13
C LEU A 559 -44.76 -2.42 0.57
N ILE A 560 -45.82 -2.10 -0.18
CA ILE A 560 -47.17 -1.96 0.34
C ILE A 560 -47.61 -3.27 1.00
N ALA A 561 -47.41 -4.41 0.33
CA ALA A 561 -47.73 -5.72 0.86
C ALA A 561 -47.01 -6.03 2.19
N VAL A 562 -45.72 -5.69 2.29
CA VAL A 562 -44.94 -5.89 3.53
C VAL A 562 -45.38 -4.92 4.63
N LYS A 563 -45.67 -3.66 4.29
CA LYS A 563 -46.20 -2.67 5.25
C LYS A 563 -47.54 -3.11 5.83
N ASP A 564 -48.45 -3.56 4.99
CA ASP A 564 -49.79 -3.98 5.40
C ASP A 564 -49.73 -5.28 6.21
N LYS A 565 -48.90 -6.25 5.77
CA LYS A 565 -48.76 -7.55 6.44
C LYS A 565 -48.19 -7.44 7.87
N TYR A 566 -47.21 -6.55 8.08
CA TYR A 566 -46.52 -6.43 9.37
C TYR A 566 -46.83 -5.11 10.10
N SER A 567 -47.80 -4.34 9.63
CA SER A 567 -48.18 -3.03 10.17
C SER A 567 -46.99 -2.08 10.32
N LEU A 568 -46.12 -2.01 9.30
CA LEU A 568 -44.90 -1.21 9.35
C LEU A 568 -45.19 0.28 9.11
N THR A 569 -44.69 1.12 9.99
CA THR A 569 -44.62 2.58 9.82
C THR A 569 -43.26 2.94 9.23
N ILE A 570 -43.26 3.43 7.99
CA ILE A 570 -42.04 3.87 7.29
C ILE A 570 -42.16 5.37 7.03
N GLU A 571 -41.41 6.16 7.80
CA GLU A 571 -41.36 7.61 7.69
C GLU A 571 -40.25 8.03 6.72
N LYS A 572 -40.55 8.99 5.85
CA LYS A 572 -39.56 9.61 4.95
C LYS A 572 -38.67 10.58 5.72
N HIS A 573 -37.37 10.59 5.43
CA HIS A 573 -36.44 11.62 5.91
C HIS A 573 -35.73 12.27 4.71
N THR A 574 -35.73 13.61 4.66
CA THR A 574 -35.10 14.37 3.56
C THR A 574 -33.86 15.08 4.07
N THR A 575 -32.76 14.85 3.37
CA THR A 575 -31.39 15.08 3.82
C THR A 575 -30.72 16.29 3.16
N GLY A 576 -31.47 17.38 2.99
CA GLY A 576 -30.97 18.66 2.44
C GLY A 576 -29.97 19.37 3.36
N ASN A 577 -30.06 20.70 3.49
CA ASN A 577 -29.14 21.51 4.31
C ASN A 577 -29.12 21.16 5.82
N ASN A 578 -30.06 20.33 6.29
CA ASN A 578 -30.23 19.98 7.71
C ASN A 578 -29.09 19.13 8.31
N LYS A 579 -28.24 18.47 7.50
CA LYS A 579 -27.16 17.59 8.03
C LYS A 579 -26.12 18.34 8.86
N ARG A 580 -25.91 19.63 8.54
CA ARG A 580 -24.92 20.53 9.17
C ARG A 580 -25.50 21.37 10.31
N ASP A 581 -26.80 21.23 10.56
CA ASP A 581 -27.47 21.96 11.62
C ASP A 581 -26.88 21.56 12.99
N PRO A 582 -26.40 22.50 13.82
CA PRO A 582 -25.83 22.16 15.13
C PRO A 582 -26.83 21.51 16.10
N GLU A 583 -28.12 21.82 15.98
CA GLU A 583 -29.20 21.34 16.86
C GLU A 583 -29.90 20.08 16.33
N MET A 584 -29.96 19.93 14.99
CA MET A 584 -30.74 18.87 14.34
C MET A 584 -29.93 17.97 13.42
N GLY A 585 -28.70 18.36 13.08
CA GLY A 585 -27.76 17.62 12.22
C GLY A 585 -27.03 16.51 12.95
N ILE A 586 -26.07 15.84 12.30
CA ILE A 586 -25.35 14.70 12.90
C ILE A 586 -24.60 15.14 14.16
N SER A 587 -24.08 16.37 14.14
CA SER A 587 -23.40 17.03 15.26
C SER A 587 -24.20 17.04 16.56
N SER A 588 -25.54 17.07 16.47
CA SER A 588 -26.44 17.06 17.64
C SER A 588 -26.38 15.77 18.46
N MET A 589 -25.85 14.68 17.89
CA MET A 589 -25.64 13.42 18.60
C MET A 589 -24.45 13.48 19.56
N ALA A 590 -23.46 14.33 19.28
CA ALA A 590 -22.19 14.33 20.03
C ALA A 590 -22.37 14.59 21.54
N PRO A 591 -23.19 15.57 21.99
CA PRO A 591 -23.43 15.77 23.42
C PRO A 591 -24.02 14.54 24.12
N TRP A 592 -24.87 13.75 23.44
CA TRP A 592 -25.50 12.55 23.99
C TRP A 592 -24.51 11.38 24.12
N TYR A 593 -23.60 11.28 23.16
CA TYR A 593 -22.48 10.36 23.22
C TYR A 593 -21.52 10.74 24.36
N HIS A 594 -21.17 12.02 24.47
CA HIS A 594 -20.26 12.51 25.51
C HIS A 594 -20.85 12.40 26.91
N SER A 595 -22.17 12.51 27.05
CA SER A 595 -22.87 12.34 28.34
C SER A 595 -23.11 10.87 28.73
N GLY A 596 -22.80 9.90 27.86
CA GLY A 596 -23.06 8.48 28.09
C GLY A 596 -24.53 8.08 27.95
N GLN A 597 -25.35 8.89 27.26
CA GLN A 597 -26.75 8.56 26.98
C GLN A 597 -26.92 7.55 25.83
N PHE A 598 -25.84 7.25 25.10
CA PHE A 598 -25.78 6.12 24.20
C PHE A 598 -25.15 4.91 24.88
N VAL A 599 -25.75 3.73 24.70
CA VAL A 599 -25.21 2.46 25.16
C VAL A 599 -24.94 1.57 23.95
N LEU A 600 -23.67 1.24 23.74
CA LEU A 600 -23.16 0.52 22.58
C LEU A 600 -22.71 -0.89 23.02
N PRO A 601 -23.30 -1.97 22.45
CA PRO A 601 -22.95 -3.34 22.84
C PRO A 601 -21.51 -3.67 22.44
N TYR A 602 -20.74 -4.23 23.37
CA TYR A 602 -19.31 -4.54 23.17
C TYR A 602 -18.91 -5.89 23.82
N GLY A 603 -19.87 -6.78 24.07
CA GLY A 603 -19.66 -8.03 24.81
C GLY A 603 -19.14 -9.21 23.99
N ASN A 604 -19.15 -9.15 22.65
CA ASN A 604 -18.59 -10.19 21.79
C ASN A 604 -17.96 -9.62 20.51
N ALA A 605 -17.22 -10.46 19.76
CA ALA A 605 -16.48 -10.04 18.56
C ALA A 605 -17.38 -9.42 17.47
N GLU A 606 -18.60 -9.94 17.27
CA GLU A 606 -19.53 -9.35 16.30
C GLU A 606 -19.96 -7.93 16.70
N SER A 607 -20.23 -7.73 18.00
CA SER A 607 -20.62 -6.44 18.56
C SER A 607 -19.50 -5.42 18.44
N VAL A 608 -18.28 -5.85 18.81
CA VAL A 608 -17.06 -5.04 18.66
C VAL A 608 -16.90 -4.58 17.21
N ARG A 609 -17.00 -5.49 16.24
CA ARG A 609 -16.90 -5.17 14.81
C ARG A 609 -17.93 -4.12 14.38
N LYS A 610 -19.22 -4.37 14.63
CA LYS A 610 -20.31 -3.48 14.21
C LYS A 610 -20.21 -2.10 14.86
N VAL A 611 -19.88 -2.03 16.16
CA VAL A 611 -19.68 -0.76 16.87
C VAL A 611 -18.44 -0.03 16.36
N LYS A 612 -17.32 -0.72 16.11
CA LYS A 612 -16.12 -0.11 15.49
C LYS A 612 -16.44 0.54 14.15
N MET A 613 -17.25 -0.11 13.29
CA MET A 613 -17.70 0.47 12.02
C MET A 613 -18.42 1.81 12.22
N LEU A 614 -19.39 1.88 13.14
CA LEU A 614 -20.08 3.13 13.48
C LEU A 614 -19.11 4.20 14.01
N LEU A 615 -18.29 3.86 15.00
CA LEU A 615 -17.36 4.81 15.63
C LEU A 615 -16.34 5.37 14.63
N SER A 616 -15.85 4.53 13.72
CA SER A 616 -14.94 4.97 12.66
C SER A 616 -15.55 6.03 11.75
N GLN A 617 -16.86 5.94 11.45
CA GLN A 617 -17.56 6.93 10.64
C GLN A 617 -17.87 8.23 11.40
N LEU A 618 -18.10 8.15 12.71
CA LEU A 618 -18.31 9.32 13.59
C LEU A 618 -17.01 10.09 13.81
N GLN A 619 -15.89 9.39 13.95
CA GLN A 619 -14.56 9.99 14.15
C GLN A 619 -14.16 10.94 13.01
N LEU A 620 -14.64 10.66 11.80
CA LEU A 620 -14.34 11.44 10.60
C LEU A 620 -15.29 12.63 10.39
N TRP A 621 -16.29 12.83 11.26
CA TRP A 621 -17.27 13.90 11.12
C TRP A 621 -16.79 15.22 11.75
N THR A 622 -16.84 16.32 10.98
CA THR A 622 -16.50 17.66 11.47
C THR A 622 -17.67 18.63 11.45
N THR A 623 -17.47 19.81 12.04
CA THR A 623 -18.42 20.94 12.06
C THR A 623 -18.88 21.37 10.66
N ASP A 624 -18.04 21.22 9.64
CA ASP A 624 -18.38 21.53 8.24
C ASP A 624 -18.99 20.33 7.47
N GLY A 625 -19.19 19.19 8.14
CA GLY A 625 -19.63 17.91 7.58
C GLY A 625 -18.47 16.94 7.32
N LEU A 626 -18.61 16.00 6.38
CA LEU A 626 -17.44 15.25 5.91
C LEU A 626 -16.53 16.14 5.07
N GLN A 627 -15.24 16.08 5.35
CA GLN A 627 -14.21 16.43 4.36
C GLN A 627 -14.38 15.51 3.14
N LYS A 628 -14.39 16.08 1.93
CA LYS A 628 -14.52 15.31 0.68
C LYS A 628 -13.36 14.31 0.56
N GLY A 629 -13.67 13.04 0.26
CA GLY A 629 -12.70 11.95 0.16
C GLY A 629 -12.69 10.96 1.34
N ALA A 630 -13.58 11.11 2.34
CA ALA A 630 -13.80 10.07 3.35
C ALA A 630 -14.86 9.04 2.87
N THR A 631 -14.48 7.76 2.91
CA THR A 631 -15.26 6.61 2.43
C THR A 631 -16.57 6.41 3.21
N VAL A 632 -17.60 5.97 2.47
CA VAL A 632 -18.94 5.44 2.83
C VAL A 632 -19.57 5.98 4.13
N THR A 633 -20.59 6.83 3.98
CA THR A 633 -21.24 7.57 5.08
C THR A 633 -22.43 6.87 5.73
N ASP A 634 -22.79 5.69 5.27
CA ASP A 634 -24.18 5.24 5.33
C ASP A 634 -24.62 4.81 6.74
N ILE A 635 -23.70 4.30 7.58
CA ILE A 635 -24.04 3.83 8.95
C ILE A 635 -24.34 5.02 9.85
N LYS A 636 -23.51 6.08 9.82
CA LYS A 636 -23.79 7.27 10.63
C LYS A 636 -25.08 7.98 10.18
N MET A 637 -25.39 7.94 8.89
CA MET A 637 -26.63 8.51 8.33
C MET A 637 -27.84 7.70 8.82
N ALA A 638 -27.80 6.38 8.64
CA ALA A 638 -28.81 5.46 9.14
C ALA A 638 -28.98 5.54 10.67
N SER A 639 -27.91 5.82 11.41
CA SER A 639 -27.94 6.11 12.85
C SER A 639 -28.60 7.45 13.18
N TRP A 640 -28.32 8.51 12.42
CA TRP A 640 -28.81 9.84 12.72
C TRP A 640 -30.32 10.00 12.50
N PHE A 641 -30.91 9.38 11.47
CA PHE A 641 -32.33 9.51 11.15
C PHE A 641 -33.29 9.21 12.32
N PRO A 642 -33.19 8.04 13.01
CA PRO A 642 -34.03 7.75 14.16
C PRO A 642 -33.78 8.72 15.32
N PHE A 643 -32.54 9.18 15.50
CA PHE A 643 -32.18 10.13 16.55
C PHE A 643 -32.86 11.49 16.36
N VAL A 644 -32.86 12.04 15.15
CA VAL A 644 -33.58 13.31 14.88
C VAL A 644 -35.06 13.18 15.13
N ARG A 645 -35.66 12.02 14.80
CA ARG A 645 -37.08 11.78 15.09
C ARG A 645 -37.36 11.75 16.59
N ARG A 646 -36.42 11.26 17.41
CA ARG A 646 -36.49 11.36 18.86
C ARG A 646 -36.50 12.83 19.29
N LEU A 647 -35.56 13.65 18.80
CA LEU A 647 -35.50 15.09 19.12
C LEU A 647 -36.78 15.83 18.71
N GLN A 648 -37.29 15.60 17.50
CA GLN A 648 -38.53 16.24 17.01
C GLN A 648 -39.79 15.85 17.79
N LYS A 649 -39.86 14.61 18.32
CA LYS A 649 -40.97 14.18 19.18
C LYS A 649 -40.81 14.75 20.59
N TRP A 650 -39.58 14.85 21.09
CA TRP A 650 -39.29 15.48 22.38
C TRP A 650 -39.65 16.97 22.38
N ASP A 651 -39.20 17.73 21.38
CA ASP A 651 -39.49 19.17 21.25
C ASP A 651 -40.99 19.44 21.05
N ARG A 652 -41.69 18.59 20.29
CA ARG A 652 -43.17 18.68 20.18
C ARG A 652 -43.87 18.40 21.50
N ASN A 653 -43.41 17.44 22.29
CA ASN A 653 -44.00 17.14 23.60
C ASN A 653 -43.69 18.25 24.61
N GLU A 654 -42.49 18.84 24.63
CA GLU A 654 -42.19 19.99 25.48
C GLU A 654 -43.00 21.24 25.08
N LYS A 655 -43.16 21.49 23.78
CA LYS A 655 -44.02 22.57 23.27
C LYS A 655 -45.50 22.32 23.58
N ALA A 656 -45.97 21.08 23.47
CA ALA A 656 -47.34 20.70 23.84
C ALA A 656 -47.60 20.89 25.34
N VAL A 657 -46.66 20.49 26.20
CA VAL A 657 -46.73 20.72 27.66
C VAL A 657 -46.69 22.22 27.99
N LYS A 658 -45.87 23.02 27.29
CA LYS A 658 -45.88 24.48 27.43
C LYS A 658 -47.19 25.13 26.96
N LEU A 659 -47.81 24.60 25.90
CA LEU A 659 -49.12 25.08 25.41
C LEU A 659 -50.26 24.70 26.35
N GLU A 660 -50.24 23.50 26.93
CA GLU A 660 -51.22 23.07 27.95
C GLU A 660 -51.10 23.96 29.22
N LEU A 661 -49.88 24.25 29.67
CA LEU A 661 -49.63 25.16 30.81
C LEU A 661 -50.08 26.62 30.55
N VAL A 662 -50.10 27.07 29.29
CA VAL A 662 -50.61 28.40 28.92
C VAL A 662 -52.14 28.42 28.79
N SER A 663 -52.77 27.29 28.42
CA SER A 663 -54.23 27.18 28.31
C SER A 663 -54.95 27.04 29.66
N ASP A 664 -54.23 26.63 30.71
CA ASP A 664 -54.78 26.43 32.07
C ASP A 664 -54.74 27.72 32.94
N GLN A 665 -54.35 28.86 32.35
CA GLN A 665 -54.48 30.19 32.95
C GLN A 665 -55.68 30.95 32.37
N SER A 666 -56.88 30.38 32.47
CA SER A 666 -58.11 31.15 32.28
C SER A 666 -58.36 32.02 33.53
N TYR A 667 -58.05 33.32 33.41
CA TYR A 667 -58.43 34.34 34.38
C TYR A 667 -59.96 34.45 34.52
N PRO A 668 -60.54 34.37 35.73
CA PRO A 668 -61.93 34.72 35.96
C PRO A 668 -62.06 36.22 36.22
N GLY A 669 -62.90 36.88 35.42
CA GLY A 669 -63.47 38.20 35.72
C GLY A 669 -62.79 39.38 35.03
N LEU A 670 -63.52 40.05 34.16
CA LEU A 670 -64.07 41.39 34.45
C LEU A 670 -64.93 41.87 33.26
N ASP A 671 -66.19 42.13 33.55
CA ASP A 671 -67.12 42.90 32.74
C ASP A 671 -66.64 44.35 32.58
N GLY A 672 -66.97 44.97 31.44
CA GLY A 672 -67.19 46.42 31.37
C GLY A 672 -66.26 47.26 30.47
N ASN A 673 -66.83 47.70 29.35
CA ASN A 673 -66.67 49.02 28.72
C ASN A 673 -65.28 49.60 28.33
N ALA A 674 -65.08 49.64 26.99
CA ALA A 674 -64.58 50.77 26.16
C ALA A 674 -63.05 51.05 26.09
N PRO A 675 -62.56 51.84 25.09
CA PRO A 675 -62.75 51.75 23.63
C PRO A 675 -61.42 51.87 22.82
N ALA A 676 -61.55 51.95 21.50
CA ALA A 676 -60.53 51.99 20.43
C ALA A 676 -59.58 53.22 20.40
N TRP A 677 -58.70 53.23 19.37
CA TRP A 677 -57.71 54.24 18.90
C TRP A 677 -56.27 54.05 19.41
N GLY A 678 -55.18 54.08 18.63
CA GLY A 678 -54.93 54.37 17.21
C GLY A 678 -53.40 54.36 16.94
N PHE A 679 -53.00 54.26 15.67
CA PHE A 679 -51.80 54.79 14.96
C PHE A 679 -50.68 55.45 15.80
N THR A 680 -49.37 55.32 15.57
CA THR A 680 -48.49 55.55 14.39
C THR A 680 -47.04 55.36 14.93
N ASP A 681 -46.10 54.65 14.29
CA ASP A 681 -45.17 55.07 13.21
C ASP A 681 -43.81 55.64 13.70
N TYR A 682 -42.74 55.35 12.93
CA TYR A 682 -41.32 55.78 13.03
C TYR A 682 -40.46 55.20 14.19
N GLY A 683 -39.18 54.85 14.04
CA GLY A 683 -38.23 54.97 12.95
C GLY A 683 -36.81 54.60 13.43
N THR A 684 -36.07 53.93 12.55
CA THR A 684 -34.62 54.08 12.22
C THR A 684 -33.50 54.27 13.28
N TYR A 685 -32.41 53.55 12.99
CA TYR A 685 -30.97 53.90 13.04
C TYR A 685 -30.09 53.53 14.26
N GLY A 686 -28.95 52.91 13.91
CA GLY A 686 -27.67 52.90 14.64
C GLY A 686 -27.45 51.60 15.44
N GLY A 687 -26.45 50.77 15.19
CA GLY A 687 -25.11 51.04 14.70
C GLY A 687 -24.10 50.73 15.81
N ARG A 688 -23.58 49.50 15.82
CA ARG A 688 -22.16 49.12 16.05
C ARG A 688 -21.99 47.63 15.89
#